data_AF-A0A3D4UKQ6-F1
#
_entry.id   AF-A0A3D4UKQ6-F1
#
_cell.length_a   1.000
_cell.length_b   1.000
_cell.length_c   1.000
_cell.angle_alpha   90.00
_cell.angle_beta   90.00
_cell.angle_gamma   90.00
#
_symmetry.space_group_name_H-M   'P 1'
#
loop_
_entity.id
_entity.type
_entity.pdbx_description
1 polymer ?
#
loop_
_entity_poly.entity_id
_entity_poly.type
_entity_poly.pdbx_seq_one_letter_code
_entity_poly.pdbx_strand_id
1 'polypeptide(L)'
;MRSYLCLPFSIATVATLSASSLAAPIEWEVPDYGLWEDAFNWSPMRIPSFNDEAILPHATPYSVYMQDDHLLGGLTISNPFAGLDLLAGSVLEMRGSIHNEGLIRVNPKGSPLETQLLIDANMSITGSGMIELNPGDDDEPVLFSSVSDTITHGPNHTLTGGGRVEVSMVNQGRIVANLPHAPLVLDDVDLQNDGELTALAATSLVIDRSEIDQGADGVIQAVGPGAEVSVHGSQITGGVLRTGVGGVIRSTLGSSLIGMTFDEPLSLVLDTAFVLFDSSVVSTTLDLRGESALIFEDGSELVGTGVINLINENGVDPAVIFRPEAGIESAYQIQGAGSVQGEFANRATITADQPGEVLVVERLLNDGSLRAEMGGTLRFTYVCEQTEDGVVQSVGNASVVDLNGGFVGGKIQRESGGEFISSTGRVWFQNTEFDGELEISDYISFEEHVVNNGVVRGRLHTSLGVVIDGDGRFELVDANTSTGNNQSGTSMTQMPDHTLTGWGRISGPIDNRGLISADEFGQTLLLDSGDLLNSGVIQAVGGATLRLEHTVIQTEGAVVRAAGPGSIIEFGRPGAGQEAVVRGGTLRSSTGGMFKLDDRLRFEHTHFDTTMTLDAFGFMEVGEDFVNDGVIVIDPQMIEFFGASVILDTSGPIEGDGIIRLMRNDGFTTISNGLGVIRTELGPGQRIEGLGIVRANLLMHGTLSPGLPIGEMLINADIELGDTARVEIDIASDEHDRISNTNAITLNGTLEIRFADGFEPDGYWARQVIESGSILAQFDSIEVPSTPPGLITRTYNTGTELLVGQTCLADFDLDGDTDFFDVSLFITAFTNGLNNADLNDDGVLNFFDVSAFIVGYGNGCP
;
A
#
# COMPACT_ATOMS: atom_id res chain seq x y z
N MET A 1 47.90 6.85 -35.30
CA MET A 1 48.32 6.80 -36.73
C MET A 1 48.91 8.16 -37.15
N ARG A 2 50.22 8.36 -36.91
CA ARG A 2 51.05 9.41 -37.51
C ARG A 2 52.39 8.77 -37.87
N SER A 3 52.74 8.83 -39.15
CA SER A 3 53.89 8.18 -39.76
C SER A 3 55.17 8.95 -39.45
N TYR A 4 56.16 8.30 -38.84
CA TYR A 4 57.52 8.82 -38.78
C TYR A 4 58.36 8.20 -39.89
N LEU A 5 58.93 9.08 -40.71
CA LEU A 5 59.84 8.76 -41.81
C LEU A 5 61.17 8.20 -41.27
N CYS A 6 61.53 7.00 -41.72
CA CYS A 6 62.93 6.55 -41.74
C CYS A 6 63.78 7.45 -42.64
N LEU A 7 64.90 7.94 -42.11
CA LEU A 7 66.07 8.36 -42.89
C LEU A 7 67.25 7.45 -42.49
N PRO A 8 67.95 6.81 -43.45
CA PRO A 8 69.02 5.87 -43.12
C PRO A 8 70.36 6.63 -42.99
N PHE A 9 71.08 6.42 -41.88
CA PHE A 9 72.47 6.84 -41.76
C PHE A 9 73.40 5.75 -42.33
N SER A 10 74.26 6.15 -43.26
CA SER A 10 75.24 5.29 -43.94
C SER A 10 76.40 4.91 -43.02
N ILE A 11 76.66 3.61 -42.91
CA ILE A 11 77.86 3.04 -42.28
C ILE A 11 79.04 3.16 -43.25
N ALA A 12 80.09 3.88 -42.86
CA ALA A 12 81.40 3.81 -43.50
C ALA A 12 82.23 2.71 -42.83
N THR A 13 82.52 1.65 -43.57
CA THR A 13 83.37 0.53 -43.16
C THR A 13 84.84 0.95 -43.15
N VAL A 14 85.48 0.96 -41.97
CA VAL A 14 86.93 0.84 -41.85
C VAL A 14 87.22 -0.48 -41.14
N ALA A 15 87.76 -1.44 -41.90
CA ALA A 15 88.20 -2.72 -41.38
C ALA A 15 89.39 -2.53 -40.44
N THR A 16 89.19 -2.82 -39.15
CA THR A 16 90.26 -3.18 -38.22
C THR A 16 89.90 -4.52 -37.57
N LEU A 17 90.92 -5.34 -37.33
CA LEU A 17 90.81 -6.75 -36.97
C LEU A 17 89.86 -6.99 -35.80
N SER A 18 88.77 -7.70 -36.06
CA SER A 18 87.83 -8.19 -35.05
C SER A 18 88.46 -9.34 -34.27
N ALA A 19 88.89 -9.05 -33.04
CA ALA A 19 88.85 -10.05 -31.99
C ALA A 19 87.37 -10.29 -31.66
N SER A 20 86.91 -11.53 -31.83
CA SER A 20 85.61 -11.97 -31.32
C SER A 20 85.66 -11.83 -29.79
N SER A 21 85.02 -10.81 -29.23
CA SER A 21 84.92 -10.69 -27.77
C SER A 21 83.91 -11.72 -27.27
N LEU A 22 84.43 -12.75 -26.62
CA LEU A 22 83.66 -13.60 -25.72
C LEU A 22 83.15 -12.72 -24.56
N ALA A 23 81.95 -13.01 -24.06
CA ALA A 23 81.43 -12.40 -22.84
C ALA A 23 82.49 -12.45 -21.74
N ALA A 24 82.84 -11.29 -21.19
CA ALA A 24 83.86 -11.16 -20.15
C ALA A 24 83.31 -10.31 -18.99
N PRO A 25 83.58 -10.69 -17.72
CA PRO A 25 83.32 -9.83 -16.58
C PRO A 25 84.26 -8.62 -16.63
N ILE A 26 83.71 -7.42 -16.46
CA ILE A 26 84.46 -6.17 -16.36
C ILE A 26 84.14 -5.54 -15.01
N GLU A 27 85.14 -5.48 -14.15
CA GLU A 27 84.99 -5.04 -12.76
C GLU A 27 85.31 -3.56 -12.61
N TRP A 28 84.50 -2.85 -11.85
CA TRP A 28 84.76 -1.49 -11.41
C TRP A 28 85.88 -1.47 -10.36
N GLU A 29 86.89 -0.63 -10.56
CA GLU A 29 88.12 -0.57 -9.76
C GLU A 29 88.18 0.63 -8.80
N VAL A 30 87.24 1.57 -8.91
CA VAL A 30 87.25 2.81 -8.12
C VAL A 30 86.24 2.71 -6.95
N PRO A 31 86.69 2.65 -5.69
CA PRO A 31 85.78 2.55 -4.54
C PRO A 31 85.20 3.91 -4.12
N ASP A 32 84.91 4.81 -5.07
CA ASP A 32 84.41 6.18 -4.87
C ASP A 32 83.52 6.62 -6.05
N TYR A 33 82.96 7.84 -5.99
CA TYR A 33 82.12 8.43 -7.03
C TYR A 33 82.87 8.57 -8.37
N GLY A 34 82.39 7.93 -9.44
CA GLY A 34 83.10 7.90 -10.72
C GLY A 34 82.22 7.79 -11.97
N LEU A 35 82.77 8.29 -13.08
CA LEU A 35 82.16 8.31 -14.41
C LEU A 35 82.25 6.92 -15.07
N TRP A 36 81.13 6.35 -15.51
CA TRP A 36 81.07 5.06 -16.19
C TRP A 36 81.94 5.04 -17.46
N GLU A 37 81.94 6.13 -18.21
CA GLU A 37 82.63 6.32 -19.50
C GLU A 37 84.15 6.48 -19.37
N ASP A 38 84.70 6.57 -18.16
CA ASP A 38 86.15 6.58 -17.97
C ASP A 38 86.69 5.15 -17.88
N ALA A 39 87.33 4.70 -18.97
CA ALA A 39 87.95 3.38 -19.05
C ALA A 39 88.97 3.09 -17.93
N PHE A 40 89.55 4.12 -17.28
CA PHE A 40 90.45 3.92 -16.13
C PHE A 40 89.73 3.40 -14.88
N ASN A 41 88.40 3.54 -14.81
CA ASN A 41 87.60 3.07 -13.68
C ASN A 41 87.24 1.58 -13.78
N TRP A 42 87.59 0.92 -14.89
CA TRP A 42 87.26 -0.48 -15.17
C TRP A 42 88.52 -1.35 -15.27
N SER A 43 88.39 -2.64 -14.96
CA SER A 43 89.39 -3.69 -15.18
C SER A 43 88.91 -4.64 -16.28
N PRO A 44 89.65 -4.84 -17.38
CA PRO A 44 91.08 -4.54 -17.59
C PRO A 44 91.34 -3.21 -18.35
N MET A 45 90.76 -2.10 -17.91
CA MET A 45 90.88 -0.77 -18.52
C MET A 45 90.12 -0.59 -19.84
N ARG A 46 88.86 -1.07 -19.87
CA ARG A 46 87.90 -0.82 -20.96
C ARG A 46 86.48 -0.70 -20.41
N ILE A 47 85.66 0.14 -21.06
CA ILE A 47 84.24 0.30 -20.74
C ILE A 47 83.47 -0.99 -21.13
N PRO A 48 82.54 -1.49 -20.30
CA PRO A 48 81.62 -2.56 -20.65
C PRO A 48 80.83 -2.29 -21.93
N SER A 49 80.58 -3.35 -22.70
CA SER A 49 79.88 -3.28 -23.99
C SER A 49 78.91 -4.46 -24.17
N PHE A 50 78.31 -4.60 -25.36
CA PHE A 50 77.11 -5.43 -25.60
C PHE A 50 77.18 -6.91 -25.24
N ASN A 51 78.37 -7.51 -25.11
CA ASN A 51 78.55 -8.91 -24.70
C ASN A 51 79.05 -9.05 -23.26
N ASP A 52 79.38 -7.94 -22.60
CA ASP A 52 80.11 -7.94 -21.33
C ASP A 52 79.15 -7.89 -20.15
N GLU A 53 79.59 -8.48 -19.03
CA GLU A 53 78.94 -8.32 -17.73
C GLU A 53 79.69 -7.22 -16.96
N ALA A 54 79.00 -6.13 -16.63
CA ALA A 54 79.55 -5.08 -15.78
C ALA A 54 79.38 -5.46 -14.31
N ILE A 55 80.47 -5.48 -13.55
CA ILE A 55 80.47 -5.87 -12.13
C ILE A 55 80.88 -4.68 -11.27
N LEU A 56 80.07 -4.38 -10.26
CA LEU A 56 80.30 -3.37 -9.21
C LEU A 56 80.58 -4.12 -7.89
N PRO A 57 81.86 -4.50 -7.59
CA PRO A 57 82.18 -5.48 -6.56
C PRO A 57 82.58 -4.90 -5.19
N HIS A 58 82.87 -3.60 -5.07
CA HIS A 58 83.48 -3.07 -3.85
C HIS A 58 82.52 -3.07 -2.66
N ALA A 59 83.01 -3.45 -1.48
CA ALA A 59 82.19 -3.57 -0.27
C ALA A 59 81.91 -2.22 0.45
N THR A 60 82.66 -1.16 0.18
CA THR A 60 82.42 0.18 0.75
C THR A 60 81.36 0.92 -0.07
N PRO A 61 80.60 1.89 0.47
CA PRO A 61 79.68 2.70 -0.34
C PRO A 61 80.40 3.49 -1.45
N TYR A 62 79.83 3.53 -2.65
CA TYR A 62 80.27 4.35 -3.80
C TYR A 62 79.10 4.54 -4.77
N SER A 63 79.20 5.50 -5.69
CA SER A 63 78.24 5.60 -6.78
C SER A 63 78.95 5.69 -8.13
N VAL A 64 78.39 5.03 -9.12
CA VAL A 64 78.78 5.16 -10.52
C VAL A 64 77.70 5.98 -11.21
N TYR A 65 78.08 6.85 -12.14
CA TYR A 65 77.10 7.60 -12.94
C TYR A 65 77.41 7.47 -14.43
N MET A 66 76.35 7.31 -15.23
CA MET A 66 76.37 7.26 -16.69
C MET A 66 75.77 8.54 -17.26
N GLN A 67 76.33 9.05 -18.35
CA GLN A 67 75.84 10.26 -19.04
C GLN A 67 75.67 10.08 -20.55
N ASP A 68 76.18 8.98 -21.12
CA ASP A 68 76.00 8.58 -22.51
C ASP A 68 75.27 7.23 -22.59
N ASP A 69 74.84 6.83 -23.79
CA ASP A 69 74.15 5.55 -24.02
C ASP A 69 75.10 4.36 -23.91
N HIS A 70 74.67 3.30 -23.22
CA HIS A 70 75.43 2.05 -23.06
C HIS A 70 74.55 0.83 -23.32
N LEU A 71 75.16 -0.23 -23.85
CA LEU A 71 74.53 -1.52 -24.10
C LEU A 71 75.35 -2.62 -23.40
N LEU A 72 74.71 -3.41 -22.53
CA LEU A 72 75.35 -4.44 -21.70
C LEU A 72 74.78 -5.84 -21.92
N GLY A 73 75.66 -6.85 -21.79
CA GLY A 73 75.28 -8.27 -21.74
C GLY A 73 74.86 -8.75 -20.34
N GLY A 74 75.12 -7.96 -19.28
CA GLY A 74 74.68 -8.21 -17.90
C GLY A 74 75.20 -7.16 -16.93
N LEU A 75 74.58 -7.03 -15.76
CA LEU A 75 74.98 -6.08 -14.70
C LEU A 75 74.89 -6.76 -13.33
N THR A 76 75.98 -6.74 -12.56
CA THR A 76 76.07 -7.30 -11.21
C THR A 76 76.53 -6.24 -10.22
N ILE A 77 75.63 -5.81 -9.34
CA ILE A 77 75.91 -4.93 -8.19
C ILE A 77 75.85 -5.78 -6.93
N SER A 78 77.01 -6.18 -6.39
CA SER A 78 77.08 -7.07 -5.22
C SER A 78 77.03 -6.34 -3.88
N ASN A 79 77.13 -4.99 -3.88
CA ASN A 79 77.17 -4.19 -2.68
C ASN A 79 75.85 -3.44 -2.46
N PRO A 80 75.18 -3.62 -1.31
CA PRO A 80 73.91 -2.94 -1.02
C PRO A 80 74.01 -1.42 -0.84
N PHE A 81 75.22 -0.89 -0.72
CA PHE A 81 75.47 0.55 -0.62
C PHE A 81 76.06 1.16 -1.91
N ALA A 82 76.18 0.38 -2.98
CA ALA A 82 76.59 0.89 -4.28
C ALA A 82 75.41 1.54 -5.00
N GLY A 83 75.65 2.70 -5.61
CA GLY A 83 74.70 3.40 -6.47
C GLY A 83 75.10 3.32 -7.94
N LEU A 84 74.12 3.21 -8.85
CA LEU A 84 74.29 3.46 -10.27
C LEU A 84 73.26 4.52 -10.72
N ASP A 85 73.73 5.71 -11.08
CA ASP A 85 72.90 6.83 -11.48
C ASP A 85 72.92 6.99 -13.03
N LEU A 86 71.78 6.77 -13.68
CA LEU A 86 71.59 7.09 -15.10
C LEU A 86 71.19 8.57 -15.22
N LEU A 87 72.11 9.42 -15.71
CA LEU A 87 71.86 10.85 -15.80
C LEU A 87 70.95 11.20 -16.98
N ALA A 88 70.38 12.40 -16.92
CA ALA A 88 69.43 12.93 -17.89
C ALA A 88 69.88 12.77 -19.35
N GLY A 89 69.05 12.15 -20.19
CA GLY A 89 69.31 11.98 -21.62
C GLY A 89 70.09 10.72 -22.01
N SER A 90 70.36 9.82 -21.06
CA SER A 90 71.09 8.57 -21.31
C SER A 90 70.17 7.35 -21.41
N VAL A 91 70.58 6.36 -22.22
CA VAL A 91 69.92 5.06 -22.35
C VAL A 91 70.86 3.94 -21.91
N LEU A 92 70.41 3.10 -20.97
CA LEU A 92 71.07 1.84 -20.62
C LEU A 92 70.29 0.66 -21.21
N GLU A 93 70.77 0.08 -22.31
CA GLU A 93 70.20 -1.11 -22.93
C GLU A 93 70.78 -2.39 -22.31
N MET A 94 69.90 -3.30 -21.89
CA MET A 94 70.24 -4.56 -21.23
C MET A 94 69.80 -5.75 -22.08
N ARG A 95 70.74 -6.65 -22.38
CA ARG A 95 70.50 -7.92 -23.09
C ARG A 95 70.70 -9.18 -22.24
N GLY A 96 71.02 -9.01 -20.97
CA GLY A 96 71.12 -10.09 -20.02
C GLY A 96 70.82 -9.62 -18.60
N SER A 97 70.83 -10.57 -17.66
CA SER A 97 70.24 -10.36 -16.33
C SER A 97 70.93 -9.27 -15.51
N ILE A 98 70.14 -8.61 -14.66
CA ILE A 98 70.61 -7.68 -13.63
C ILE A 98 70.59 -8.43 -12.29
N HIS A 99 71.72 -8.48 -11.61
CA HIS A 99 71.78 -8.79 -10.18
C HIS A 99 72.07 -7.50 -9.42
N ASN A 100 71.11 -7.01 -8.65
CA ASN A 100 71.20 -5.74 -7.95
C ASN A 100 70.97 -5.94 -6.45
N GLU A 101 72.02 -5.77 -5.65
CA GLU A 101 71.91 -5.62 -4.20
C GLU A 101 71.83 -4.14 -3.79
N GLY A 102 72.27 -3.22 -4.65
CA GLY A 102 72.37 -1.78 -4.38
C GLY A 102 71.20 -0.95 -4.92
N LEU A 103 71.49 0.27 -5.37
CA LEU A 103 70.48 1.20 -5.87
C LEU A 103 70.81 1.68 -7.29
N ILE A 104 69.92 1.41 -8.24
CA ILE A 104 69.97 1.98 -9.58
C ILE A 104 68.97 3.14 -9.63
N ARG A 105 69.41 4.36 -9.93
CA ARG A 105 68.53 5.52 -10.11
C ARG A 105 68.47 5.91 -11.56
N VAL A 106 67.26 6.02 -12.09
CA VAL A 106 67.03 6.53 -13.44
C VAL A 106 66.57 7.98 -13.33
N ASN A 107 67.32 8.88 -13.96
CA ASN A 107 67.09 10.32 -13.93
C ASN A 107 67.03 10.89 -12.48
N PRO A 108 68.09 10.75 -11.68
CA PRO A 108 68.09 11.10 -10.24
C PRO A 108 67.80 12.58 -9.94
N LYS A 109 67.78 13.45 -10.94
CA LYS A 109 67.49 14.89 -10.81
C LYS A 109 66.12 15.30 -11.35
N GLY A 110 65.32 14.38 -11.92
CA GLY A 110 64.00 14.70 -12.49
C GLY A 110 64.11 15.68 -13.66
N SER A 111 65.11 15.50 -14.52
CA SER A 111 65.28 16.36 -15.70
C SER A 111 64.19 16.07 -16.74
N PRO A 112 63.73 17.05 -17.53
CA PRO A 112 62.80 16.82 -18.64
C PRO A 112 63.42 16.10 -19.86
N LEU A 113 64.64 15.56 -19.73
CA LEU A 113 65.27 14.79 -20.80
C LEU A 113 64.97 13.32 -20.57
N GLU A 114 64.44 12.66 -21.59
CA GLU A 114 64.14 11.22 -21.59
C GLU A 114 65.38 10.42 -21.18
N THR A 115 65.23 9.53 -20.20
CA THR A 115 66.32 8.70 -19.66
C THR A 115 65.75 7.31 -19.44
N GLN A 116 66.36 6.30 -20.05
CA GLN A 116 65.73 4.98 -20.15
C GLN A 116 66.64 3.88 -19.61
N LEU A 117 66.05 2.96 -18.84
CA LEU A 117 66.54 1.59 -18.75
C LEU A 117 65.79 0.78 -19.81
N LEU A 118 66.50 0.34 -20.84
CA LEU A 118 65.94 -0.36 -22.00
C LEU A 118 66.20 -1.86 -21.88
N ILE A 119 65.15 -2.67 -22.03
CA ILE A 119 65.22 -4.14 -22.05
C ILE A 119 65.19 -4.59 -23.52
N ASP A 120 66.16 -5.41 -23.92
CA ASP A 120 66.28 -5.93 -25.29
C ASP A 120 66.52 -7.46 -25.33
N ALA A 121 66.19 -8.14 -24.23
CA ALA A 121 66.15 -9.60 -24.14
C ALA A 121 65.26 -10.03 -22.96
N ASN A 122 64.68 -11.24 -23.04
CA ASN A 122 64.16 -11.94 -21.86
C ASN A 122 65.25 -12.07 -20.78
N MET A 123 64.99 -11.53 -19.59
CA MET A 123 66.00 -11.47 -18.53
C MET A 123 65.40 -11.47 -17.13
N SER A 124 66.25 -11.64 -16.12
CA SER A 124 65.84 -11.56 -14.72
C SER A 124 66.49 -10.36 -14.02
N ILE A 125 65.75 -9.75 -13.10
CA ILE A 125 66.26 -8.77 -12.14
C ILE A 125 66.24 -9.46 -10.77
N THR A 126 67.42 -9.69 -10.19
CA THR A 126 67.59 -10.43 -8.94
C THR A 126 68.32 -9.59 -7.89
N GLY A 127 68.41 -10.09 -6.67
CA GLY A 127 69.03 -9.39 -5.52
C GLY A 127 68.00 -8.68 -4.65
N SER A 128 68.47 -8.02 -3.59
CA SER A 128 67.62 -7.29 -2.62
C SER A 128 67.62 -5.77 -2.81
N GLY A 129 68.24 -5.30 -3.88
CA GLY A 129 68.39 -3.89 -4.22
C GLY A 129 67.12 -3.24 -4.74
N MET A 130 67.29 -2.00 -5.18
CA MET A 130 66.22 -1.14 -5.65
C MET A 130 66.54 -0.51 -7.01
N ILE A 131 65.53 -0.37 -7.86
CA ILE A 131 65.52 0.54 -9.00
C ILE A 131 64.56 1.69 -8.66
N GLU A 132 65.06 2.92 -8.69
CA GLU A 132 64.31 4.16 -8.43
C GLU A 132 64.12 4.94 -9.73
N LEU A 133 62.86 5.13 -10.13
CA LEU A 133 62.46 5.87 -11.33
C LEU A 133 62.04 7.29 -10.94
N ASN A 134 62.63 8.31 -11.55
CA ASN A 134 62.31 9.70 -11.25
C ASN A 134 62.06 10.48 -12.55
N PRO A 135 60.81 10.57 -13.03
CA PRO A 135 60.49 11.25 -14.27
C PRO A 135 60.73 12.76 -14.15
N GLY A 136 60.86 13.44 -15.28
CA GLY A 136 60.78 14.91 -15.33
C GLY A 136 59.35 15.43 -15.24
N ASP A 137 59.12 16.66 -15.70
CA ASP A 137 57.81 17.32 -15.62
C ASP A 137 56.74 16.78 -16.62
N ASP A 138 57.08 15.86 -17.53
CA ASP A 138 56.26 15.48 -18.71
C ASP A 138 55.86 13.98 -18.80
N ASP A 139 55.85 13.21 -17.70
CA ASP A 139 55.45 11.78 -17.70
C ASP A 139 56.21 10.88 -18.72
N GLU A 140 57.49 11.20 -18.97
CA GLU A 140 58.34 10.52 -19.95
C GLU A 140 58.84 9.14 -19.43
N PRO A 141 58.99 8.14 -20.32
CA PRO A 141 59.21 6.73 -19.97
C PRO A 141 60.56 6.48 -19.30
N VAL A 142 60.59 5.55 -18.34
CA VAL A 142 61.78 5.28 -17.51
C VAL A 142 62.24 3.82 -17.61
N LEU A 143 61.34 2.88 -17.92
CA LEU A 143 61.67 1.46 -18.19
C LEU A 143 60.88 0.97 -19.43
N PHE A 144 61.57 0.64 -20.53
CA PHE A 144 60.97 0.31 -21.82
C PHE A 144 61.52 -1.01 -22.37
N SER A 145 60.76 -1.75 -23.19
CA SER A 145 61.25 -2.89 -23.98
C SER A 145 61.05 -2.65 -25.47
N SER A 146 62.08 -2.92 -26.29
CA SER A 146 62.02 -2.73 -27.75
C SER A 146 61.23 -3.84 -28.49
N VAL A 147 60.96 -4.94 -27.79
CA VAL A 147 60.39 -6.20 -28.27
C VAL A 147 59.43 -6.79 -27.22
N SER A 148 58.60 -7.78 -27.59
CA SER A 148 57.65 -8.48 -26.69
C SER A 148 58.34 -9.41 -25.69
N ASP A 149 59.45 -8.95 -25.10
CA ASP A 149 60.23 -9.67 -24.11
C ASP A 149 59.62 -9.52 -22.72
N THR A 150 59.85 -10.53 -21.88
CA THR A 150 59.36 -10.61 -20.51
C THR A 150 60.53 -10.55 -19.53
N ILE A 151 60.44 -9.68 -18.52
CA ILE A 151 61.39 -9.70 -17.39
C ILE A 151 60.83 -10.50 -16.21
N THR A 152 61.68 -11.19 -15.47
CA THR A 152 61.33 -11.75 -14.15
C THR A 152 61.89 -10.85 -13.06
N HIS A 153 61.04 -10.10 -12.35
CA HIS A 153 61.41 -9.24 -11.23
C HIS A 153 61.40 -10.05 -9.93
N GLY A 154 62.59 -10.28 -9.37
CA GLY A 154 62.81 -11.23 -8.29
C GLY A 154 62.21 -10.81 -6.94
N PRO A 155 61.97 -11.77 -6.02
CA PRO A 155 61.10 -11.59 -4.86
C PRO A 155 61.57 -10.64 -3.77
N ASN A 156 62.87 -10.33 -3.73
CA ASN A 156 63.44 -9.40 -2.74
C ASN A 156 63.77 -8.03 -3.34
N HIS A 157 63.60 -7.87 -4.65
CA HIS A 157 63.94 -6.63 -5.34
C HIS A 157 62.78 -5.64 -5.29
N THR A 158 63.10 -4.34 -5.30
CA THR A 158 62.10 -3.26 -5.31
C THR A 158 62.26 -2.39 -6.56
N LEU A 159 61.17 -2.18 -7.29
CA LEU A 159 61.02 -1.11 -8.27
C LEU A 159 60.18 0.01 -7.62
N THR A 160 60.68 1.24 -7.58
CA THR A 160 59.96 2.35 -6.93
C THR A 160 60.07 3.62 -7.75
N GLY A 161 59.15 4.57 -7.53
CA GLY A 161 59.27 5.90 -8.13
C GLY A 161 57.97 6.39 -8.77
N GLY A 162 58.14 7.02 -9.94
CA GLY A 162 57.09 7.40 -10.89
C GLY A 162 57.59 7.25 -12.34
N GLY A 163 56.78 7.64 -13.32
CA GLY A 163 57.06 7.49 -14.75
C GLY A 163 56.45 6.21 -15.35
N ARG A 164 56.77 5.90 -16.61
CA ARG A 164 56.17 4.76 -17.33
C ARG A 164 57.05 3.51 -17.30
N VAL A 165 56.38 2.38 -17.15
CA VAL A 165 56.91 1.01 -17.27
C VAL A 165 56.15 0.31 -18.40
N GLU A 166 56.85 0.07 -19.50
CA GLU A 166 56.32 -0.49 -20.74
C GLU A 166 57.08 -1.79 -21.08
N VAL A 167 57.02 -2.76 -20.17
CA VAL A 167 57.62 -4.08 -20.34
C VAL A 167 56.78 -5.14 -19.64
N SER A 168 56.40 -6.19 -20.38
CA SER A 168 55.72 -7.35 -19.80
C SER A 168 56.63 -8.01 -18.77
N MET A 169 56.07 -8.45 -17.64
CA MET A 169 56.90 -9.04 -16.58
C MET A 169 56.18 -10.07 -15.74
N VAL A 170 56.99 -10.94 -15.12
CA VAL A 170 56.59 -11.72 -13.95
C VAL A 170 57.12 -10.96 -12.73
N ASN A 171 56.24 -10.27 -12.02
CA ASN A 171 56.58 -9.57 -10.79
C ASN A 171 56.47 -10.52 -9.59
N GLN A 172 57.60 -10.87 -8.98
CA GLN A 172 57.64 -11.58 -7.69
C GLN A 172 58.05 -10.64 -6.55
N GLY A 173 58.60 -9.47 -6.88
CA GLY A 173 59.09 -8.46 -5.95
C GLY A 173 58.06 -7.37 -5.64
N ARG A 174 58.56 -6.17 -5.30
CA ARG A 174 57.72 -5.02 -4.91
C ARG A 174 57.81 -3.90 -5.94
N ILE A 175 56.68 -3.46 -6.47
CA ILE A 175 56.55 -2.28 -7.35
C ILE A 175 55.79 -1.20 -6.59
N VAL A 176 56.41 -0.03 -6.37
CA VAL A 176 55.89 0.97 -5.44
C VAL A 176 55.86 2.36 -6.07
N ALA A 177 54.65 2.93 -6.21
CA ALA A 177 54.50 4.36 -6.46
C ALA A 177 54.76 5.12 -5.16
N ASN A 178 55.76 6.00 -5.16
CA ASN A 178 56.16 6.78 -3.98
C ASN A 178 56.44 8.26 -4.26
N LEU A 179 56.16 8.75 -5.49
CA LEU A 179 56.33 10.15 -5.87
C LEU A 179 54.99 10.90 -5.92
N PRO A 180 54.76 11.93 -5.09
CA PRO A 180 53.49 12.66 -5.07
C PRO A 180 53.23 13.55 -6.30
N HIS A 181 54.25 13.84 -7.09
CA HIS A 181 54.18 14.77 -8.21
C HIS A 181 54.09 14.07 -9.58
N ALA A 182 54.29 12.75 -9.62
CA ALA A 182 54.25 11.97 -10.85
C ALA A 182 53.74 10.55 -10.55
N PRO A 183 52.76 10.04 -11.30
CA PRO A 183 52.28 8.67 -11.13
C PRO A 183 53.34 7.67 -11.57
N LEU A 184 53.30 6.46 -11.01
CA LEU A 184 53.94 5.29 -11.63
C LEU A 184 52.91 4.64 -12.55
N VAL A 185 53.20 4.53 -13.84
CA VAL A 185 52.27 4.03 -14.86
C VAL A 185 52.77 2.71 -15.40
N LEU A 186 51.96 1.66 -15.29
CA LEU A 186 52.11 0.41 -16.03
C LEU A 186 51.27 0.57 -17.30
N ASP A 187 51.91 0.71 -18.45
CA ASP A 187 51.25 1.11 -19.71
C ASP A 187 51.37 -0.01 -20.75
N ASP A 188 50.24 -0.56 -21.17
CA ASP A 188 50.13 -1.60 -22.20
C ASP A 188 50.97 -2.86 -21.90
N VAL A 189 50.96 -3.31 -20.64
CA VAL A 189 51.76 -4.46 -20.17
C VAL A 189 50.92 -5.71 -19.91
N ASP A 190 51.51 -6.87 -20.25
CA ASP A 190 51.07 -8.17 -19.73
C ASP A 190 51.88 -8.49 -18.46
N LEU A 191 51.23 -8.48 -17.31
CA LEU A 191 51.87 -8.64 -16.00
C LEU A 191 51.35 -9.87 -15.27
N GLN A 192 52.20 -10.86 -15.04
CA GLN A 192 51.93 -11.85 -13.99
C GLN A 192 52.42 -11.28 -12.65
N ASN A 193 51.50 -10.98 -11.74
CA ASN A 193 51.82 -10.43 -10.42
C ASN A 193 51.77 -11.51 -9.33
N ASP A 194 52.92 -12.07 -8.98
CA ASP A 194 53.11 -12.96 -7.82
C ASP A 194 53.65 -12.19 -6.58
N GLY A 195 53.79 -10.86 -6.69
CA GLY A 195 54.36 -9.97 -5.67
C GLY A 195 53.41 -8.85 -5.27
N GLU A 196 53.95 -7.64 -5.07
CA GLU A 196 53.20 -6.49 -4.56
C GLU A 196 53.24 -5.31 -5.54
N LEU A 197 52.09 -4.75 -5.92
CA LEU A 197 51.95 -3.44 -6.56
C LEU A 197 51.29 -2.46 -5.57
N THR A 198 51.98 -1.39 -5.21
CA THR A 198 51.54 -0.49 -4.13
C THR A 198 51.61 0.98 -4.51
N ALA A 199 50.52 1.71 -4.26
CA ALA A 199 50.54 3.17 -4.16
C ALA A 199 50.62 3.60 -2.68
N LEU A 200 51.56 4.48 -2.33
CA LEU A 200 51.70 5.04 -0.99
C LEU A 200 50.93 6.37 -0.84
N ALA A 201 50.85 6.88 0.39
CA ALA A 201 50.12 8.11 0.72
C ALA A 201 50.47 9.28 -0.21
N ALA A 202 49.43 9.94 -0.74
CA ALA A 202 49.49 11.04 -1.70
C ALA A 202 50.17 10.71 -3.05
N THR A 203 50.22 9.44 -3.46
CA THR A 203 50.82 8.99 -4.73
C THR A 203 49.84 8.16 -5.54
N SER A 204 50.10 8.02 -6.85
CA SER A 204 49.23 7.27 -7.76
C SER A 204 50.01 6.18 -8.49
N LEU A 205 49.46 4.96 -8.48
CA LEU A 205 49.83 3.87 -9.38
C LEU A 205 48.74 3.77 -10.45
N VAL A 206 49.11 3.88 -11.73
CA VAL A 206 48.18 3.80 -12.85
C VAL A 206 48.43 2.49 -13.59
N ILE A 207 47.37 1.72 -13.82
CA ILE A 207 47.36 0.53 -14.66
C ILE A 207 46.58 0.92 -15.92
N ASP A 208 47.30 1.17 -17.01
CA ASP A 208 46.76 1.70 -18.27
C ASP A 208 46.79 0.63 -19.37
N ARG A 209 45.62 0.31 -19.93
CA ARG A 209 45.39 -0.67 -21.00
C ARG A 209 46.16 -1.99 -20.84
N SER A 210 46.31 -2.46 -19.61
CA SER A 210 47.15 -3.60 -19.25
C SER A 210 46.33 -4.82 -18.84
N GLU A 211 46.91 -6.01 -18.97
CA GLU A 211 46.35 -7.28 -18.49
C GLU A 211 47.19 -7.79 -17.31
N ILE A 212 46.59 -7.84 -16.13
CA ILE A 212 47.26 -8.24 -14.89
C ILE A 212 46.70 -9.57 -14.40
N ASP A 213 47.49 -10.64 -14.45
CA ASP A 213 47.17 -11.94 -13.87
C ASP A 213 47.85 -12.07 -12.51
N GLN A 214 47.09 -11.97 -11.42
CA GLN A 214 47.65 -12.09 -10.07
C GLN A 214 47.75 -13.56 -9.66
N GLY A 215 48.97 -13.97 -9.30
CA GLY A 215 49.19 -15.22 -8.60
C GLY A 215 48.48 -15.25 -7.24
N ALA A 216 48.47 -16.41 -6.58
CA ALA A 216 47.78 -16.59 -5.30
C ALA A 216 48.27 -15.63 -4.19
N ASP A 217 49.53 -15.20 -4.27
CA ASP A 217 50.16 -14.25 -3.35
C ASP A 217 50.20 -12.81 -3.90
N GLY A 218 49.68 -12.58 -5.10
CA GLY A 218 49.66 -11.29 -5.78
C GLY A 218 48.75 -10.29 -5.07
N VAL A 219 49.29 -9.10 -4.79
CA VAL A 219 48.56 -8.00 -4.15
C VAL A 219 48.68 -6.72 -4.95
N ILE A 220 47.55 -6.05 -5.17
CA ILE A 220 47.46 -4.66 -5.60
C ILE A 220 46.84 -3.84 -4.47
N GLN A 221 47.50 -2.76 -4.04
CA GLN A 221 47.00 -1.97 -2.90
C GLN A 221 47.29 -0.47 -2.96
N ALA A 222 46.35 0.31 -2.41
CA ALA A 222 46.54 1.74 -2.12
C ALA A 222 46.64 1.95 -0.60
N VAL A 223 47.77 2.45 -0.10
CA VAL A 223 48.07 2.51 1.34
C VAL A 223 48.34 3.94 1.82
N GLY A 224 47.37 4.48 2.55
CA GLY A 224 47.47 5.76 3.25
C GLY A 224 46.65 6.88 2.60
N PRO A 225 46.51 8.03 3.27
CA PRO A 225 45.66 9.12 2.81
C PRO A 225 46.07 9.63 1.42
N GLY A 226 45.11 9.65 0.49
CA GLY A 226 45.33 10.11 -0.89
C GLY A 226 46.18 9.17 -1.74
N ALA A 227 46.45 7.94 -1.29
CA ALA A 227 46.99 6.89 -2.13
C ALA A 227 45.92 6.45 -3.14
N GLU A 228 46.27 6.34 -4.42
CA GLU A 228 45.36 5.92 -5.47
C GLU A 228 45.98 4.82 -6.33
N VAL A 229 45.23 3.75 -6.58
CA VAL A 229 45.48 2.87 -7.73
C VAL A 229 44.41 3.16 -8.78
N SER A 230 44.80 3.73 -9.91
CA SER A 230 43.91 4.04 -11.03
C SER A 230 43.97 2.92 -12.06
N VAL A 231 42.82 2.35 -12.40
CA VAL A 231 42.65 1.30 -13.41
C VAL A 231 41.97 1.94 -14.63
N HIS A 232 42.69 1.96 -15.75
CA HIS A 232 42.28 2.64 -16.98
C HIS A 232 42.24 1.62 -18.12
N GLY A 233 41.04 1.21 -18.54
CA GLY A 233 40.87 0.32 -19.70
C GLY A 233 41.55 -1.04 -19.54
N SER A 234 41.69 -1.53 -18.31
CA SER A 234 42.54 -2.68 -17.97
C SER A 234 41.74 -3.85 -17.41
N GLN A 235 42.35 -5.04 -17.42
CA GLN A 235 41.80 -6.26 -16.83
C GLN A 235 42.72 -6.75 -15.71
N ILE A 236 42.13 -7.10 -14.56
CA ILE A 236 42.84 -7.70 -13.43
C ILE A 236 42.17 -9.03 -13.10
N THR A 237 42.93 -10.11 -13.08
CA THR A 237 42.45 -11.46 -12.81
C THR A 237 43.07 -12.00 -11.53
N GLY A 238 42.25 -12.56 -10.64
CA GLY A 238 42.68 -13.24 -9.42
C GLY A 238 43.42 -12.37 -8.40
N GLY A 239 43.96 -13.01 -7.36
CA GLY A 239 44.73 -12.35 -6.30
C GLY A 239 43.91 -11.40 -5.43
N VAL A 240 44.58 -10.45 -4.80
CA VAL A 240 43.98 -9.57 -3.78
C VAL A 240 44.05 -8.10 -4.18
N LEU A 241 42.92 -7.39 -4.04
CA LEU A 241 42.84 -5.92 -4.09
C LEU A 241 42.60 -5.37 -2.69
N ARG A 242 43.38 -4.37 -2.26
CA ARG A 242 43.24 -3.76 -0.92
C ARG A 242 43.31 -2.25 -0.93
N THR A 243 42.60 -1.63 0.00
CA THR A 243 42.80 -0.23 0.37
C THR A 243 43.12 -0.13 1.86
N GLY A 244 44.27 0.44 2.20
CA GLY A 244 44.55 0.92 3.55
C GLY A 244 43.71 2.16 3.88
N VAL A 245 43.77 2.62 5.12
CA VAL A 245 43.01 3.80 5.58
C VAL A 245 43.30 5.02 4.69
N GLY A 246 42.27 5.51 4.00
CA GLY A 246 42.34 6.70 3.14
C GLY A 246 42.90 6.46 1.73
N GLY A 247 43.19 5.21 1.37
CA GLY A 247 43.54 4.81 -0.01
C GLY A 247 42.30 4.44 -0.82
N VAL A 248 42.37 4.56 -2.14
CA VAL A 248 41.28 4.23 -3.05
C VAL A 248 41.76 3.45 -4.28
N ILE A 249 40.89 2.60 -4.83
CA ILE A 249 41.03 2.09 -6.20
C ILE A 249 40.05 2.85 -7.08
N ARG A 250 40.52 3.44 -8.19
CA ARG A 250 39.71 4.28 -9.07
C ARG A 250 39.60 3.66 -10.46
N SER A 251 38.38 3.56 -11.01
CA SER A 251 38.17 3.19 -12.42
C SER A 251 37.98 4.45 -13.26
N THR A 252 38.88 4.70 -14.22
CA THR A 252 38.88 5.92 -15.05
C THR A 252 38.56 5.68 -16.53
N LEU A 253 38.65 4.44 -16.97
CA LEU A 253 38.15 3.96 -18.25
C LEU A 253 37.71 2.50 -18.07
N GLY A 254 36.63 2.08 -18.74
CA GLY A 254 35.96 0.80 -18.50
C GLY A 254 36.93 -0.36 -18.29
N SER A 255 36.93 -0.92 -17.08
CA SER A 255 37.87 -1.93 -16.61
C SER A 255 37.13 -3.16 -16.06
N SER A 256 37.82 -4.30 -16.00
CA SER A 256 37.23 -5.55 -15.52
C SER A 256 38.08 -6.24 -14.46
N LEU A 257 37.42 -6.88 -13.50
CA LEU A 257 38.00 -7.73 -12.48
C LEU A 257 37.44 -9.14 -12.65
N ILE A 258 38.30 -10.14 -12.71
CA ILE A 258 37.90 -11.53 -12.98
C ILE A 258 38.39 -12.45 -11.87
N GLY A 259 37.52 -13.30 -11.33
CA GLY A 259 37.92 -14.30 -10.34
C GLY A 259 38.46 -13.71 -9.03
N MET A 260 38.06 -12.48 -8.68
CA MET A 260 38.50 -11.81 -7.46
C MET A 260 37.77 -12.36 -6.24
N THR A 261 38.43 -12.34 -5.07
CA THR A 261 37.77 -12.49 -3.77
C THR A 261 38.04 -11.25 -2.94
N PHE A 262 36.98 -10.52 -2.59
CA PHE A 262 37.05 -9.35 -1.70
C PHE A 262 36.61 -9.76 -0.29
N ASP A 263 37.56 -9.92 0.62
CA ASP A 263 37.34 -10.37 2.01
C ASP A 263 37.79 -9.35 3.06
N GLU A 264 38.31 -8.20 2.62
CA GLU A 264 38.77 -7.08 3.44
C GLU A 264 38.16 -5.75 2.95
N PRO A 265 38.05 -4.71 3.80
CA PRO A 265 37.40 -3.47 3.41
C PRO A 265 38.05 -2.80 2.21
N LEU A 266 37.23 -2.34 1.27
CA LEU A 266 37.69 -1.75 0.02
C LEU A 266 36.96 -0.44 -0.27
N SER A 267 37.70 0.58 -0.73
CA SER A 267 37.13 1.85 -1.18
C SER A 267 37.34 2.03 -2.68
N LEU A 268 36.24 2.09 -3.44
CA LEU A 268 36.24 2.28 -4.89
C LEU A 268 35.72 3.67 -5.28
N VAL A 269 36.33 4.24 -6.31
CA VAL A 269 35.83 5.44 -6.98
C VAL A 269 35.60 5.14 -8.46
N LEU A 270 34.37 5.31 -8.93
CA LEU A 270 33.91 4.85 -10.23
C LEU A 270 33.61 6.04 -11.15
N ASP A 271 34.65 6.54 -11.83
CA ASP A 271 34.45 7.57 -12.88
C ASP A 271 33.91 6.91 -14.16
N THR A 272 34.22 5.62 -14.34
CA THR A 272 33.61 4.74 -15.34
C THR A 272 33.27 3.37 -14.75
N ALA A 273 32.49 2.57 -15.48
CA ALA A 273 32.03 1.28 -14.98
C ALA A 273 33.20 0.35 -14.65
N PHE A 274 33.06 -0.38 -13.54
CA PHE A 274 33.99 -1.43 -13.14
C PHE A 274 33.22 -2.75 -13.12
N VAL A 275 33.61 -3.69 -13.97
CA VAL A 275 32.83 -4.92 -14.21
C VAL A 275 33.49 -6.10 -13.49
N LEU A 276 32.71 -6.84 -12.70
CA LEU A 276 33.11 -8.04 -11.99
C LEU A 276 32.63 -9.28 -12.77
N PHE A 277 33.54 -10.21 -13.05
CA PHE A 277 33.23 -11.54 -13.59
C PHE A 277 33.73 -12.61 -12.63
N ASP A 278 32.94 -13.66 -12.41
CA ASP A 278 33.26 -14.81 -11.54
C ASP A 278 33.87 -14.39 -10.19
N SER A 279 33.48 -13.23 -9.66
CA SER A 279 34.10 -12.61 -8.51
C SER A 279 33.18 -12.64 -7.29
N SER A 280 33.76 -12.85 -6.11
CA SER A 280 33.01 -12.93 -4.85
C SER A 280 33.36 -11.78 -3.92
N VAL A 281 32.34 -11.13 -3.34
CA VAL A 281 32.51 -10.20 -2.23
C VAL A 281 32.03 -10.88 -0.96
N VAL A 282 32.94 -11.17 -0.04
CA VAL A 282 32.71 -12.09 1.07
C VAL A 282 32.80 -11.35 2.40
N SER A 283 31.64 -11.08 3.00
CA SER A 283 31.53 -10.56 4.38
C SER A 283 32.34 -9.29 4.68
N THR A 284 32.54 -8.44 3.67
CA THR A 284 33.35 -7.21 3.79
C THR A 284 32.53 -5.94 3.55
N THR A 285 33.14 -4.79 3.86
CA THR A 285 32.60 -3.47 3.55
C THR A 285 33.19 -2.94 2.25
N LEU A 286 32.33 -2.55 1.32
CA LEU A 286 32.69 -1.91 0.07
C LEU A 286 32.13 -0.49 0.03
N ASP A 287 33.01 0.51 0.07
CA ASP A 287 32.62 1.91 -0.07
C ASP A 287 32.68 2.30 -1.55
N LEU A 288 31.52 2.64 -2.13
CA LEU A 288 31.38 3.03 -3.53
C LEU A 288 31.07 4.52 -3.64
N ARG A 289 31.84 5.19 -4.48
CA ARG A 289 31.68 6.61 -4.87
C ARG A 289 31.81 6.74 -6.38
N GLY A 290 31.40 7.87 -6.92
CA GLY A 290 31.62 8.21 -8.33
C GLY A 290 30.33 8.17 -9.16
N GLU A 291 30.45 8.60 -10.42
CA GLU A 291 29.34 8.85 -11.35
C GLU A 291 28.93 7.63 -12.17
N SER A 292 29.55 6.47 -11.90
CA SER A 292 29.33 5.24 -12.65
C SER A 292 28.96 4.06 -11.75
N ALA A 293 29.00 2.85 -12.35
CA ALA A 293 28.46 1.64 -11.74
C ALA A 293 29.53 0.59 -11.45
N LEU A 294 29.38 -0.11 -10.32
CA LEU A 294 29.96 -1.43 -10.13
C LEU A 294 28.98 -2.45 -10.71
N ILE A 295 29.44 -3.24 -11.68
CA ILE A 295 28.57 -4.17 -12.41
C ILE A 295 28.97 -5.61 -12.04
N PHE A 296 28.03 -6.37 -11.52
CA PHE A 296 28.17 -7.81 -11.27
C PHE A 296 27.64 -8.57 -12.49
N GLU A 297 28.55 -9.20 -13.24
CA GLU A 297 28.27 -10.10 -14.36
C GLU A 297 28.50 -11.58 -13.96
N ASP A 298 28.27 -12.49 -14.91
CA ASP A 298 28.49 -13.96 -14.87
C ASP A 298 29.19 -14.50 -13.62
N GLY A 299 28.46 -15.28 -12.81
CA GLY A 299 29.01 -16.00 -11.65
C GLY A 299 29.45 -15.13 -10.47
N SER A 300 29.27 -13.80 -10.53
CA SER A 300 29.66 -12.91 -9.44
C SER A 300 28.63 -12.88 -8.31
N GLU A 301 29.09 -12.96 -7.06
CA GLU A 301 28.21 -13.13 -5.90
C GLU A 301 28.60 -12.26 -4.70
N LEU A 302 27.59 -11.82 -3.95
CA LEU A 302 27.74 -11.23 -2.62
C LEU A 302 27.40 -12.29 -1.56
N VAL A 303 28.40 -12.69 -0.77
CA VAL A 303 28.34 -13.86 0.13
C VAL A 303 28.62 -13.46 1.58
N GLY A 304 27.85 -14.00 2.52
CA GLY A 304 27.98 -13.77 3.96
C GLY A 304 27.34 -12.46 4.43
N THR A 305 28.00 -11.74 5.35
CA THR A 305 27.38 -10.65 6.15
C THR A 305 27.98 -9.26 5.87
N GLY A 306 28.34 -8.97 4.62
CA GLY A 306 29.01 -7.72 4.26
C GLY A 306 28.04 -6.56 4.00
N VAL A 307 28.61 -5.39 3.70
CA VAL A 307 27.87 -4.15 3.43
C VAL A 307 28.46 -3.45 2.20
N ILE A 308 27.62 -3.06 1.25
CA ILE A 308 27.99 -2.08 0.22
C ILE A 308 27.43 -0.71 0.63
N ASN A 309 28.31 0.28 0.79
CA ASN A 309 27.94 1.67 1.04
C ASN A 309 27.94 2.44 -0.28
N LEU A 310 26.78 2.92 -0.70
CA LEU A 310 26.61 3.84 -1.81
C LEU A 310 26.71 5.28 -1.29
N ILE A 311 27.86 5.92 -1.50
CA ILE A 311 28.17 7.23 -0.93
C ILE A 311 27.96 8.29 -1.99
N ASN A 312 26.89 9.09 -1.86
CA ASN A 312 26.72 10.27 -2.68
C ASN A 312 27.71 11.36 -2.20
N GLU A 313 28.63 11.74 -3.09
CA GLU A 313 29.57 12.83 -2.85
C GLU A 313 29.29 13.98 -3.82
N ASN A 314 28.92 15.14 -3.27
CA ASN A 314 28.65 16.36 -4.05
C ASN A 314 27.53 16.22 -5.10
N GLY A 315 26.51 15.40 -4.84
CA GLY A 315 25.39 15.19 -5.76
C GLY A 315 25.68 14.21 -6.88
N VAL A 316 26.71 13.38 -6.72
CA VAL A 316 27.08 12.32 -7.66
C VAL A 316 26.58 10.99 -7.11
N ASP A 317 25.66 10.36 -7.84
CA ASP A 317 24.99 9.12 -7.45
C ASP A 317 25.76 7.88 -7.94
N PRO A 318 26.37 7.08 -7.05
CA PRO A 318 26.95 5.81 -7.44
C PRO A 318 25.87 4.77 -7.75
N ALA A 319 26.24 3.76 -8.54
CA ALA A 319 25.32 2.68 -8.90
C ALA A 319 25.93 1.29 -8.66
N VAL A 320 25.06 0.33 -8.33
CA VAL A 320 25.36 -1.10 -8.41
C VAL A 320 24.39 -1.74 -9.38
N ILE A 321 24.90 -2.51 -10.33
CA ILE A 321 24.11 -3.20 -11.34
C ILE A 321 24.36 -4.70 -11.24
N PHE A 322 23.30 -5.47 -11.07
CA PHE A 322 23.34 -6.93 -11.10
C PHE A 322 22.76 -7.47 -12.41
N ARG A 323 23.38 -8.51 -12.95
CA ARG A 323 22.92 -9.20 -14.16
C ARG A 323 22.31 -10.55 -13.77
N PRO A 324 21.55 -11.22 -14.66
CA PRO A 324 20.72 -12.37 -14.29
C PRO A 324 21.42 -13.53 -13.58
N GLU A 325 22.74 -13.67 -13.74
CA GLU A 325 23.54 -14.71 -13.09
C GLU A 325 24.24 -14.26 -11.80
N ALA A 326 24.08 -13.00 -11.40
CA ALA A 326 24.67 -12.47 -10.18
C ALA A 326 23.79 -12.78 -8.96
N GLY A 327 24.44 -13.22 -7.88
CA GLY A 327 23.77 -13.63 -6.63
C GLY A 327 24.01 -12.65 -5.47
N ILE A 328 23.00 -12.51 -4.61
CA ILE A 328 23.15 -11.83 -3.31
C ILE A 328 22.58 -12.73 -2.21
N GLU A 329 23.37 -13.01 -1.18
CA GLU A 329 22.91 -13.76 0.00
C GLU A 329 22.07 -12.90 0.93
N SER A 330 21.15 -13.53 1.66
CA SER A 330 20.14 -12.83 2.45
C SER A 330 20.70 -12.03 3.64
N ALA A 331 21.90 -12.37 4.10
CA ALA A 331 22.55 -11.68 5.22
C ALA A 331 23.38 -10.46 4.78
N TYR A 332 23.53 -10.24 3.47
CA TYR A 332 24.24 -9.09 2.93
C TYR A 332 23.39 -7.80 3.04
N GLN A 333 24.04 -6.64 3.01
CA GLN A 333 23.36 -5.34 3.02
C GLN A 333 23.89 -4.42 1.92
N ILE A 334 22.99 -3.63 1.35
CA ILE A 334 23.33 -2.48 0.50
C ILE A 334 22.66 -1.27 1.13
N GLN A 335 23.40 -0.18 1.34
CA GLN A 335 22.87 1.02 1.98
C GLN A 335 23.43 2.29 1.38
N GLY A 336 22.73 3.41 1.55
CA GLY A 336 23.18 4.74 1.12
C GLY A 336 22.24 5.44 0.15
N ALA A 337 22.82 6.14 -0.83
CA ALA A 337 22.13 6.89 -1.87
C ALA A 337 22.73 6.61 -3.25
N GLY A 338 21.94 6.77 -4.30
CA GLY A 338 22.32 6.44 -5.67
C GLY A 338 21.34 5.44 -6.29
N SER A 339 21.83 4.35 -6.90
CA SER A 339 20.93 3.34 -7.47
C SER A 339 21.38 1.88 -7.34
N VAL A 340 20.40 0.99 -7.18
CA VAL A 340 20.58 -0.46 -7.28
C VAL A 340 19.68 -0.97 -8.40
N GLN A 341 20.26 -1.55 -9.43
CA GLN A 341 19.56 -1.88 -10.67
C GLN A 341 19.84 -3.32 -11.12
N GLY A 342 18.91 -3.90 -11.86
CA GLY A 342 19.17 -5.10 -12.66
C GLY A 342 18.19 -6.24 -12.42
N GLU A 343 18.25 -7.26 -13.26
CA GLU A 343 17.31 -8.39 -13.29
C GLU A 343 17.78 -9.53 -12.38
N PHE A 344 17.74 -9.31 -11.07
CA PHE A 344 18.16 -10.28 -10.05
C PHE A 344 17.13 -10.42 -8.93
N ALA A 345 17.24 -11.49 -8.15
CA ALA A 345 16.44 -11.66 -6.93
C ALA A 345 17.17 -11.00 -5.74
N ASN A 346 16.65 -9.89 -5.23
CA ASN A 346 17.13 -9.29 -3.99
C ASN A 346 16.70 -10.16 -2.81
N ARG A 347 17.62 -10.95 -2.24
CA ARG A 347 17.39 -11.67 -0.97
C ARG A 347 17.85 -10.90 0.26
N ALA A 348 18.59 -9.82 0.04
CA ALA A 348 19.26 -9.03 1.06
C ALA A 348 18.38 -7.89 1.59
N THR A 349 18.98 -7.09 2.46
CA THR A 349 18.42 -5.80 2.88
C THR A 349 19.05 -4.66 2.07
N ILE A 350 18.23 -3.91 1.34
CA ILE A 350 18.61 -2.69 0.63
C ILE A 350 17.97 -1.49 1.35
N THR A 351 18.80 -0.58 1.87
CA THR A 351 18.38 0.51 2.77
C THR A 351 18.72 1.89 2.20
N ALA A 352 17.72 2.72 1.97
CA ALA A 352 17.92 4.15 1.78
C ALA A 352 18.09 4.81 3.16
N ASP A 353 19.33 5.16 3.54
CA ASP A 353 19.66 5.55 4.92
C ASP A 353 20.38 6.90 5.05
N GLN A 354 20.61 7.59 3.93
CA GLN A 354 21.22 8.91 3.90
C GLN A 354 20.16 10.03 3.97
N PRO A 355 20.15 10.85 5.04
CA PRO A 355 19.11 11.85 5.25
C PRO A 355 19.00 12.86 4.10
N GLY A 356 17.81 12.98 3.51
CA GLY A 356 17.54 13.92 2.41
C GLY A 356 18.02 13.46 1.02
N GLU A 357 18.69 12.33 0.94
CA GLU A 357 19.15 11.72 -0.31
C GLU A 357 18.20 10.61 -0.78
N VAL A 358 18.36 10.21 -2.04
CA VAL A 358 17.50 9.21 -2.69
C VAL A 358 18.30 7.98 -3.06
N LEU A 359 17.78 6.81 -2.73
CA LEU A 359 18.19 5.52 -3.30
C LEU A 359 17.12 5.05 -4.28
N VAL A 360 17.48 4.88 -5.54
CA VAL A 360 16.60 4.39 -6.60
C VAL A 360 16.79 2.88 -6.76
N VAL A 361 15.70 2.12 -6.75
CA VAL A 361 15.70 0.67 -7.01
C VAL A 361 14.96 0.35 -8.30
N GLU A 362 15.60 -0.42 -9.18
CA GLU A 362 15.09 -0.68 -10.53
C GLU A 362 15.24 -2.15 -10.96
N ARG A 363 14.15 -2.68 -11.55
CA ARG A 363 14.12 -3.95 -12.31
C ARG A 363 14.49 -5.24 -11.57
N LEU A 364 14.36 -5.28 -10.25
CA LEU A 364 14.65 -6.47 -9.43
C LEU A 364 13.38 -7.24 -9.00
N LEU A 365 13.54 -8.53 -8.67
CA LEU A 365 12.55 -9.31 -7.91
C LEU A 365 12.90 -9.21 -6.42
N ASN A 366 12.00 -8.68 -5.60
CA ASN A 366 12.24 -8.56 -4.16
C ASN A 366 11.88 -9.87 -3.42
N ASP A 367 12.87 -10.54 -2.87
CA ASP A 367 12.80 -11.75 -2.05
C ASP A 367 13.38 -11.50 -0.63
N GLY A 368 13.53 -10.22 -0.28
CA GLY A 368 14.19 -9.73 0.93
C GLY A 368 13.55 -8.41 1.38
N SER A 369 14.36 -7.46 1.82
CA SER A 369 13.88 -6.17 2.34
C SER A 369 14.36 -4.99 1.49
N LEU A 370 13.42 -4.14 1.07
CA LEU A 370 13.68 -2.82 0.53
C LEU A 370 13.14 -1.78 1.51
N ARG A 371 14.01 -0.93 2.06
CA ARG A 371 13.59 -0.05 3.16
C ARG A 371 14.13 1.37 3.09
N ALA A 372 13.33 2.31 3.58
CA ALA A 372 13.77 3.67 3.89
C ALA A 372 13.94 3.84 5.40
N GLU A 373 15.08 4.35 5.83
CA GLU A 373 15.45 4.56 7.23
C GLU A 373 16.23 5.87 7.42
N MET A 374 16.33 6.32 8.67
CA MET A 374 17.17 7.47 9.07
C MET A 374 16.95 8.76 8.25
N GLY A 375 15.77 8.96 7.66
CA GLY A 375 15.47 10.15 6.84
C GLY A 375 15.85 10.04 5.36
N GLY A 376 16.27 8.85 4.90
CA GLY A 376 16.51 8.57 3.48
C GLY A 376 15.21 8.36 2.70
N THR A 377 15.29 8.51 1.38
CA THR A 377 14.18 8.25 0.46
C THR A 377 14.46 7.03 -0.41
N LEU A 378 13.63 5.99 -0.31
CA LEU A 378 13.64 4.86 -1.25
C LEU A 378 12.66 5.17 -2.39
N ARG A 379 13.13 5.19 -3.64
CA ARG A 379 12.30 5.47 -4.82
C ARG A 379 12.25 4.30 -5.77
N PHE A 380 11.03 3.95 -6.17
CA PHE A 380 10.76 3.04 -7.27
C PHE A 380 10.54 3.83 -8.57
N THR A 381 10.93 3.27 -9.71
CA THR A 381 10.70 3.83 -11.05
C THR A 381 10.02 2.83 -12.00
N TYR A 382 9.95 1.56 -11.60
CA TYR A 382 9.36 0.44 -12.33
C TYR A 382 8.45 -0.37 -11.40
N VAL A 383 7.73 -1.34 -11.97
CA VAL A 383 6.97 -2.33 -11.19
C VAL A 383 7.93 -3.10 -10.29
N CYS A 384 7.60 -3.17 -9.00
CA CYS A 384 8.28 -3.99 -8.02
C CYS A 384 7.56 -5.34 -7.90
N GLU A 385 8.15 -6.39 -8.46
CA GLU A 385 7.70 -7.75 -8.21
C GLU A 385 8.32 -8.25 -6.90
N GLN A 386 7.53 -8.94 -6.09
CA GLN A 386 7.93 -9.45 -4.79
C GLN A 386 7.50 -10.91 -4.63
N THR A 387 8.30 -11.69 -3.91
CA THR A 387 7.89 -13.01 -3.40
C THR A 387 7.05 -12.85 -2.13
N GLU A 388 6.65 -13.95 -1.49
CA GLU A 388 5.95 -13.90 -0.20
C GLU A 388 6.83 -13.36 0.95
N ASP A 389 8.15 -13.49 0.83
CA ASP A 389 9.13 -12.99 1.79
C ASP A 389 9.55 -11.54 1.51
N GLY A 390 9.23 -11.01 0.31
CA GLY A 390 9.56 -9.66 -0.09
C GLY A 390 8.80 -8.60 0.71
N VAL A 391 9.52 -7.64 1.28
CA VAL A 391 8.96 -6.52 2.05
C VAL A 391 9.48 -5.19 1.53
N VAL A 392 8.58 -4.23 1.30
CA VAL A 392 8.89 -2.80 1.16
C VAL A 392 8.46 -2.07 2.43
N GLN A 393 9.38 -1.35 3.07
CA GLN A 393 9.10 -0.74 4.36
C GLN A 393 9.62 0.70 4.52
N SER A 394 8.87 1.51 5.26
CA SER A 394 9.26 2.87 5.66
C SER A 394 9.39 2.93 7.18
N VAL A 395 10.58 3.22 7.70
CA VAL A 395 10.92 3.07 9.13
C VAL A 395 11.49 4.36 9.71
N GLY A 396 10.84 4.87 10.77
CA GLY A 396 11.30 6.05 11.51
C GLY A 396 10.94 7.38 10.86
N ASN A 397 11.07 8.47 11.63
CA ASN A 397 10.67 9.81 11.20
C ASN A 397 11.44 10.30 9.97
N ALA A 398 10.72 10.94 9.04
CA ALA A 398 11.24 11.54 7.80
C ALA A 398 11.82 10.54 6.78
N SER A 399 11.76 9.23 7.05
CA SER A 399 12.05 8.21 6.05
C SER A 399 10.87 8.11 5.09
N VAL A 400 11.16 8.12 3.78
CA VAL A 400 10.13 8.17 2.74
C VAL A 400 10.30 7.00 1.78
N VAL A 401 9.20 6.31 1.48
CA VAL A 401 9.13 5.40 0.34
C VAL A 401 8.25 6.05 -0.73
N ASP A 402 8.85 6.38 -1.87
CA ASP A 402 8.19 6.95 -3.05
C ASP A 402 7.75 5.81 -3.98
N LEU A 403 6.49 5.40 -3.81
CA LEU A 403 5.82 4.35 -4.56
C LEU A 403 5.43 4.90 -5.94
N ASN A 404 6.30 4.73 -6.93
CA ASN A 404 5.94 5.00 -8.33
C ASN A 404 5.80 3.69 -9.10
N GLY A 405 4.63 3.49 -9.71
CA GLY A 405 4.34 2.31 -10.52
C GLY A 405 3.48 1.28 -9.79
N GLY A 406 3.83 0.01 -9.96
CA GLY A 406 3.06 -1.14 -9.50
C GLY A 406 3.81 -2.00 -8.51
N PHE A 407 3.07 -2.67 -7.63
CA PHE A 407 3.62 -3.60 -6.65
C PHE A 407 2.86 -4.93 -6.77
N VAL A 408 3.60 -6.01 -6.98
CA VAL A 408 3.03 -7.35 -7.18
C VAL A 408 3.60 -8.28 -6.12
N GLY A 409 2.75 -8.95 -5.34
CA GLY A 409 3.19 -9.83 -4.26
C GLY A 409 3.70 -9.08 -3.03
N GLY A 410 4.21 -9.85 -2.06
CA GLY A 410 4.93 -9.37 -0.88
C GLY A 410 4.13 -8.45 0.04
N LYS A 411 4.86 -7.77 0.93
CA LYS A 411 4.31 -6.88 1.95
C LYS A 411 4.72 -5.43 1.73
N ILE A 412 3.83 -4.50 2.07
CA ILE A 412 4.11 -3.06 2.19
C ILE A 412 3.86 -2.67 3.65
N GLN A 413 4.91 -2.23 4.34
CA GLN A 413 4.88 -2.04 5.79
C GLN A 413 5.28 -0.62 6.21
N ARG A 414 4.43 0.03 7.02
CA ARG A 414 4.80 1.30 7.67
C ARG A 414 5.11 1.08 9.14
N GLU A 415 6.32 1.43 9.56
CA GLU A 415 6.67 1.54 10.98
C GLU A 415 6.59 2.99 11.48
N SER A 416 6.53 3.17 12.80
CA SER A 416 6.26 4.46 13.46
C SER A 416 7.14 5.60 12.91
N GLY A 417 6.49 6.58 12.27
CA GLY A 417 7.13 7.80 11.76
C GLY A 417 7.51 7.80 10.29
N GLY A 418 7.50 6.64 9.62
CA GLY A 418 7.76 6.54 8.18
C GLY A 418 6.67 7.22 7.34
N GLU A 419 6.91 7.43 6.07
CA GLU A 419 5.95 7.97 5.10
C GLU A 419 5.98 7.17 3.79
N PHE A 420 4.80 7.00 3.20
CA PHE A 420 4.63 6.52 1.83
C PHE A 420 4.08 7.66 0.99
N ILE A 421 4.66 7.92 -0.17
CA ILE A 421 4.17 8.93 -1.11
C ILE A 421 4.07 8.33 -2.51
N SER A 422 3.42 9.06 -3.42
CA SER A 422 3.51 8.80 -4.86
C SER A 422 3.75 10.11 -5.59
N SER A 423 4.92 10.26 -6.20
CA SER A 423 5.26 11.45 -7.00
C SER A 423 4.69 11.40 -8.42
N THR A 424 4.33 10.21 -8.91
CA THR A 424 3.74 9.98 -10.24
C THR A 424 2.21 9.92 -10.24
N GLY A 425 1.59 9.93 -9.06
CA GLY A 425 0.15 10.02 -8.83
C GLY A 425 -0.53 8.66 -8.63
N ARG A 426 -0.57 7.82 -9.66
CA ARG A 426 -1.25 6.52 -9.57
C ARG A 426 -0.31 5.41 -9.12
N VAL A 427 -0.68 4.72 -8.04
CA VAL A 427 -0.06 3.47 -7.57
C VAL A 427 -1.04 2.32 -7.74
N TRP A 428 -0.55 1.14 -8.11
CA TRP A 428 -1.37 -0.07 -8.15
C TRP A 428 -0.72 -1.24 -7.43
N PHE A 429 -1.55 -2.10 -6.84
CA PHE A 429 -1.14 -3.24 -6.02
C PHE A 429 -1.90 -4.49 -6.46
N GLN A 430 -1.18 -5.61 -6.58
CA GLN A 430 -1.72 -6.90 -6.98
C GLN A 430 -1.15 -8.00 -6.09
N ASN A 431 -2.01 -8.81 -5.45
CA ASN A 431 -1.56 -9.90 -4.57
C ASN A 431 -0.65 -9.43 -3.42
N THR A 432 -0.92 -8.23 -2.90
CA THR A 432 -0.07 -7.55 -1.90
C THR A 432 -0.73 -7.55 -0.52
N GLU A 433 0.09 -7.64 0.52
CA GLU A 433 -0.31 -7.48 1.92
C GLU A 433 0.13 -6.10 2.47
N PHE A 434 -0.77 -5.37 3.13
CA PHE A 434 -0.48 -4.12 3.82
C PHE A 434 -0.46 -4.32 5.33
N ASP A 435 0.59 -3.81 5.97
CA ASP A 435 0.71 -3.74 7.43
C ASP A 435 1.08 -2.31 7.85
N GLY A 436 0.37 -1.76 8.83
CA GLY A 436 0.51 -0.36 9.23
C GLY A 436 -0.28 0.62 8.36
N GLU A 437 0.11 1.89 8.36
CA GLU A 437 -0.67 2.96 7.72
C GLU A 437 -0.14 3.29 6.32
N LEU A 438 -1.01 3.30 5.32
CA LEU A 438 -0.71 3.73 3.96
C LEU A 438 -1.59 4.94 3.62
N GLU A 439 -0.98 6.09 3.40
CA GLU A 439 -1.68 7.30 2.98
C GLU A 439 -1.14 7.75 1.62
N ILE A 440 -1.98 7.75 0.60
CA ILE A 440 -1.64 8.23 -0.75
C ILE A 440 -2.66 9.28 -1.16
N SER A 441 -2.19 10.51 -1.41
CA SER A 441 -3.07 11.65 -1.71
C SER A 441 -3.79 11.57 -3.07
N ASP A 442 -3.34 10.70 -3.97
CA ASP A 442 -3.92 10.54 -5.31
C ASP A 442 -4.69 9.20 -5.45
N TYR A 443 -4.40 8.36 -6.46
CA TYR A 443 -5.15 7.12 -6.71
C TYR A 443 -4.38 5.86 -6.34
N ILE A 444 -5.00 5.02 -5.53
CA ILE A 444 -4.60 3.65 -5.22
C ILE A 444 -5.45 2.70 -6.07
N SER A 445 -4.85 1.78 -6.80
CA SER A 445 -5.57 0.76 -7.60
C SER A 445 -5.30 -0.62 -7.03
N PHE A 446 -6.33 -1.34 -6.59
CA PHE A 446 -6.19 -2.74 -6.18
C PHE A 446 -6.58 -3.68 -7.31
N GLU A 447 -5.82 -4.76 -7.46
CA GLU A 447 -5.98 -5.79 -8.48
C GLU A 447 -5.91 -7.18 -7.85
N GLU A 448 -6.78 -8.08 -8.30
CA GLU A 448 -6.90 -9.44 -7.78
C GLU A 448 -7.13 -9.51 -6.26
N HIS A 449 -6.21 -10.08 -5.48
CA HIS A 449 -6.35 -10.23 -4.04
C HIS A 449 -5.46 -9.24 -3.31
N VAL A 450 -6.01 -8.53 -2.31
CA VAL A 450 -5.26 -7.62 -1.46
C VAL A 450 -5.60 -7.91 -0.01
N VAL A 451 -4.58 -8.08 0.84
CA VAL A 451 -4.76 -8.25 2.28
C VAL A 451 -4.41 -6.93 2.96
N ASN A 452 -5.36 -6.29 3.61
CA ASN A 452 -5.16 -5.08 4.38
C ASN A 452 -5.28 -5.39 5.87
N ASN A 453 -4.16 -5.43 6.60
CA ASN A 453 -4.11 -5.57 8.06
C ASN A 453 -3.87 -4.22 8.77
N GLY A 454 -3.94 -3.12 8.00
CA GLY A 454 -3.51 -1.80 8.42
C GLY A 454 -4.60 -0.73 8.26
N VAL A 455 -4.17 0.51 8.01
CA VAL A 455 -5.07 1.63 7.71
C VAL A 455 -4.68 2.21 6.36
N VAL A 456 -5.58 2.10 5.37
CA VAL A 456 -5.37 2.68 4.05
C VAL A 456 -6.23 3.93 3.89
N ARG A 457 -5.60 5.05 3.53
CA ARG A 457 -6.23 6.35 3.22
C ARG A 457 -5.84 6.80 1.82
N GLY A 458 -6.83 7.19 1.01
CA GLY A 458 -6.61 7.65 -0.36
C GLY A 458 -7.83 7.38 -1.23
N ARG A 459 -7.72 7.58 -2.54
CA ARG A 459 -8.80 7.24 -3.48
C ARG A 459 -8.60 5.84 -4.02
N LEU A 460 -9.54 4.94 -3.72
CA LEU A 460 -9.44 3.55 -4.16
C LEU A 460 -10.13 3.31 -5.50
N HIS A 461 -9.36 2.77 -6.43
CA HIS A 461 -9.85 2.17 -7.65
C HIS A 461 -9.72 0.65 -7.52
N THR A 462 -10.72 -0.10 -7.97
CA THR A 462 -10.62 -1.57 -8.04
C THR A 462 -10.81 -2.04 -9.47
N SER A 463 -10.04 -3.05 -9.86
CA SER A 463 -10.23 -3.76 -11.13
C SER A 463 -11.29 -4.88 -11.01
N LEU A 464 -11.44 -5.71 -12.04
CA LEU A 464 -12.46 -6.75 -12.11
C LEU A 464 -12.26 -7.82 -11.03
N GLY A 465 -13.27 -8.04 -10.17
CA GLY A 465 -13.30 -9.17 -9.24
C GLY A 465 -12.29 -9.10 -8.09
N VAL A 466 -11.92 -7.90 -7.65
CA VAL A 466 -10.99 -7.70 -6.54
C VAL A 466 -11.55 -8.25 -5.23
N VAL A 467 -10.71 -8.90 -4.44
CA VAL A 467 -10.99 -9.32 -3.06
C VAL A 467 -10.12 -8.51 -2.11
N ILE A 468 -10.74 -7.79 -1.18
CA ILE A 468 -10.06 -7.17 -0.05
C ILE A 468 -10.28 -8.01 1.19
N ASP A 469 -9.18 -8.51 1.75
CA ASP A 469 -9.13 -9.31 2.97
C ASP A 469 -8.32 -8.60 4.07
N GLY A 470 -8.16 -9.26 5.22
CA GLY A 470 -7.43 -8.74 6.39
C GLY A 470 -8.33 -8.01 7.39
N ASP A 471 -7.80 -7.75 8.58
CA ASP A 471 -8.50 -7.13 9.72
C ASP A 471 -8.35 -5.60 9.77
N GLY A 472 -7.70 -5.03 8.76
CA GLY A 472 -7.48 -3.61 8.59
C GLY A 472 -8.73 -2.86 8.14
N ARG A 473 -8.54 -1.56 7.91
CA ARG A 473 -9.59 -0.68 7.40
C ARG A 473 -9.15 0.20 6.25
N PHE A 474 -10.10 0.51 5.38
CA PHE A 474 -9.99 1.58 4.40
C PHE A 474 -10.84 2.77 4.87
N GLU A 475 -10.22 3.94 5.01
CA GLU A 475 -10.85 5.13 5.58
C GLU A 475 -11.05 6.20 4.49
N LEU A 476 -12.30 6.49 4.16
CA LEU A 476 -12.69 7.53 3.21
C LEU A 476 -12.74 8.88 3.94
N VAL A 477 -12.03 9.89 3.45
CA VAL A 477 -11.83 11.17 4.17
C VAL A 477 -12.26 12.40 3.40
N ASP A 478 -12.73 12.26 2.15
CA ASP A 478 -13.27 13.39 1.37
C ASP A 478 -14.39 13.00 0.39
N ALA A 479 -15.18 13.98 -0.05
CA ALA A 479 -16.27 13.79 -1.02
C ALA A 479 -15.82 13.29 -2.41
N ASN A 480 -14.54 13.45 -2.75
CA ASN A 480 -13.95 13.00 -4.00
C ASN A 480 -13.32 11.60 -3.86
N THR A 481 -13.27 11.06 -2.65
CA THR A 481 -12.79 9.73 -2.35
C THR A 481 -13.89 8.79 -2.77
N SER A 482 -13.79 8.35 -4.02
CA SER A 482 -14.58 7.25 -4.55
C SER A 482 -13.80 5.96 -4.32
N THR A 483 -14.39 4.98 -3.66
CA THR A 483 -14.06 3.58 -3.94
C THR A 483 -14.89 3.14 -5.14
N GLY A 484 -14.33 2.45 -6.13
CA GLY A 484 -15.03 2.31 -7.43
C GLY A 484 -14.61 1.11 -8.27
N ASN A 485 -15.54 0.22 -8.61
CA ASN A 485 -15.38 -0.67 -9.77
C ASN A 485 -15.94 0.04 -11.02
N ASN A 486 -15.10 0.29 -12.02
CA ASN A 486 -15.50 1.01 -13.25
C ASN A 486 -16.01 0.09 -14.38
N GLN A 487 -16.15 -1.22 -14.14
CA GLN A 487 -16.52 -2.16 -15.20
C GLN A 487 -17.80 -2.94 -14.85
N SER A 488 -18.77 -2.87 -15.76
CA SER A 488 -20.09 -3.48 -15.63
C SER A 488 -19.99 -5.00 -15.42
N GLY A 489 -20.70 -5.52 -14.41
CA GLY A 489 -21.00 -6.95 -14.27
C GLY A 489 -20.09 -7.77 -13.33
N THR A 490 -19.16 -7.14 -12.60
CA THR A 490 -18.38 -7.83 -11.55
C THR A 490 -18.42 -7.01 -10.25
N SER A 491 -18.40 -7.69 -9.09
CA SER A 491 -18.37 -7.03 -7.79
C SER A 491 -16.97 -7.07 -7.17
N MET A 492 -16.63 -6.03 -6.43
CA MET A 492 -15.56 -6.06 -5.44
C MET A 492 -16.04 -6.85 -4.22
N THR A 493 -15.23 -7.75 -3.68
CA THR A 493 -15.59 -8.53 -2.47
C THR A 493 -14.80 -8.00 -1.27
N GLN A 494 -15.50 -7.58 -0.23
CA GLN A 494 -14.92 -7.27 1.08
C GLN A 494 -15.11 -8.47 2.00
N MET A 495 -14.02 -9.00 2.57
CA MET A 495 -14.05 -10.15 3.45
C MET A 495 -14.47 -9.79 4.89
N PRO A 496 -14.86 -10.77 5.73
CA PRO A 496 -15.56 -10.52 6.99
C PRO A 496 -14.85 -9.66 8.04
N ASP A 497 -13.52 -9.72 8.11
CA ASP A 497 -12.77 -9.00 9.14
C ASP A 497 -12.38 -7.58 8.70
N HIS A 498 -12.54 -7.25 7.40
CA HIS A 498 -12.16 -5.97 6.87
C HIS A 498 -13.23 -4.90 7.14
N THR A 499 -12.80 -3.64 7.30
CA THR A 499 -13.69 -2.48 7.51
C THR A 499 -13.54 -1.41 6.41
N LEU A 500 -14.65 -0.94 5.87
CA LEU A 500 -14.75 0.30 5.08
C LEU A 500 -15.42 1.37 5.94
N THR A 501 -14.77 2.51 6.17
CA THR A 501 -15.28 3.54 7.09
C THR A 501 -15.07 4.96 6.57
N GLY A 502 -15.66 5.96 7.23
CA GLY A 502 -15.49 7.37 6.92
C GLY A 502 -16.66 7.98 6.13
N TRP A 503 -16.34 8.93 5.26
CA TRP A 503 -17.31 9.66 4.43
C TRP A 503 -16.76 9.90 3.03
N GLY A 504 -17.66 10.01 2.05
CA GLY A 504 -17.29 10.06 0.64
C GLY A 504 -18.25 9.24 -0.21
N ARG A 505 -17.73 8.58 -1.25
CA ARG A 505 -18.54 7.78 -2.16
C ARG A 505 -17.97 6.38 -2.36
N ILE A 506 -18.85 5.41 -2.46
CA ILE A 506 -18.57 4.03 -2.83
C ILE A 506 -19.40 3.74 -4.09
N SER A 507 -18.74 3.36 -5.18
CA SER A 507 -19.29 3.23 -6.53
C SER A 507 -19.01 1.84 -7.12
N GLY A 508 -19.89 1.38 -8.01
CA GLY A 508 -19.79 0.06 -8.63
C GLY A 508 -20.08 -1.13 -7.68
N PRO A 509 -20.37 -2.34 -8.21
CA PRO A 509 -20.99 -3.42 -7.43
C PRO A 509 -20.09 -3.95 -6.32
N ILE A 510 -20.67 -4.28 -5.15
CA ILE A 510 -19.94 -4.74 -3.96
C ILE A 510 -20.63 -5.97 -3.34
N ASP A 511 -19.82 -6.97 -2.98
CA ASP A 511 -20.15 -8.06 -2.06
C ASP A 511 -19.52 -7.75 -0.69
N ASN A 512 -20.31 -7.15 0.20
CA ASN A 512 -19.91 -6.81 1.54
C ASN A 512 -20.09 -8.01 2.47
N ARG A 513 -19.00 -8.58 2.99
CA ARG A 513 -19.05 -9.59 4.06
C ARG A 513 -18.55 -9.06 5.40
N GLY A 514 -17.92 -7.88 5.40
CA GLY A 514 -17.36 -7.22 6.58
C GLY A 514 -18.23 -6.06 7.07
N LEU A 515 -17.57 -4.98 7.50
CA LEU A 515 -18.23 -3.76 7.97
C LEU A 515 -18.11 -2.63 6.95
N ILE A 516 -19.24 -2.03 6.57
CA ILE A 516 -19.30 -0.71 5.92
C ILE A 516 -19.93 0.27 6.91
N SER A 517 -19.22 1.35 7.26
CA SER A 517 -19.63 2.27 8.32
C SER A 517 -19.50 3.73 7.90
N ALA A 518 -20.62 4.47 7.88
CA ALA A 518 -20.57 5.93 7.91
C ALA A 518 -20.39 6.36 9.38
N ASP A 519 -19.27 6.99 9.72
CA ASP A 519 -18.90 7.30 11.11
C ASP A 519 -18.47 8.76 11.36
N GLU A 520 -18.37 9.59 10.32
CA GLU A 520 -18.00 11.00 10.44
C GLU A 520 -19.22 11.91 10.66
N PHE A 521 -19.23 12.65 11.78
CA PHE A 521 -20.36 13.48 12.21
C PHE A 521 -20.79 14.51 11.16
N GLY A 522 -22.07 14.49 10.78
CA GLY A 522 -22.64 15.44 9.82
C GLY A 522 -22.19 15.24 8.37
N GLN A 523 -21.35 14.24 8.09
CA GLN A 523 -20.95 13.87 6.74
C GLN A 523 -21.79 12.72 6.20
N THR A 524 -21.74 12.56 4.89
CA THR A 524 -22.46 11.49 4.18
C THR A 524 -21.48 10.53 3.53
N LEU A 525 -21.71 9.23 3.75
CA LEU A 525 -21.14 8.16 2.94
C LEU A 525 -22.21 7.70 1.94
N LEU A 526 -21.97 7.95 0.65
CA LEU A 526 -22.86 7.59 -0.44
C LEU A 526 -22.46 6.25 -1.05
N LEU A 527 -23.36 5.27 -1.04
CA LEU A 527 -23.22 4.00 -1.76
C LEU A 527 -24.06 4.07 -3.04
N ASP A 528 -23.38 4.38 -4.14
CA ASP A 528 -23.91 4.44 -5.50
C ASP A 528 -23.32 3.26 -6.31
N SER A 529 -23.48 2.05 -5.75
CA SER A 529 -22.75 0.85 -6.14
C SER A 529 -23.38 0.04 -7.28
N GLY A 530 -24.53 0.40 -7.85
CA GLY A 530 -25.34 -0.66 -8.46
C GLY A 530 -25.72 -1.71 -7.39
N ASP A 531 -26.06 -2.94 -7.80
CA ASP A 531 -26.49 -3.98 -6.86
C ASP A 531 -25.45 -4.24 -5.76
N LEU A 532 -25.89 -4.07 -4.51
CA LEU A 532 -25.11 -4.33 -3.31
C LEU A 532 -25.52 -5.68 -2.71
N LEU A 533 -24.58 -6.61 -2.65
CA LEU A 533 -24.74 -7.86 -1.90
C LEU A 533 -24.20 -7.65 -0.49
N ASN A 534 -25.02 -7.94 0.53
CA ASN A 534 -24.64 -7.78 1.93
C ASN A 534 -24.75 -9.12 2.68
N SER A 535 -23.64 -9.58 3.21
CA SER A 535 -23.56 -10.67 4.20
C SER A 535 -22.95 -10.24 5.53
N GLY A 536 -22.54 -8.97 5.64
CA GLY A 536 -21.97 -8.39 6.84
C GLY A 536 -22.88 -7.32 7.46
N VAL A 537 -22.25 -6.23 7.88
CA VAL A 537 -22.93 -5.09 8.51
C VAL A 537 -22.73 -3.83 7.68
N ILE A 538 -23.81 -3.11 7.44
CA ILE A 538 -23.82 -1.77 6.88
C ILE A 538 -24.38 -0.84 7.95
N GLN A 539 -23.70 0.24 8.30
CA GLN A 539 -24.17 1.10 9.38
C GLN A 539 -23.91 2.60 9.18
N ALA A 540 -24.71 3.40 9.88
CA ALA A 540 -24.43 4.80 10.19
C ALA A 540 -24.34 4.99 11.71
N VAL A 541 -23.27 5.62 12.16
CA VAL A 541 -22.97 5.88 13.58
C VAL A 541 -22.51 7.32 13.81
N GLY A 542 -22.39 7.76 15.06
CA GLY A 542 -21.74 9.04 15.39
C GLY A 542 -22.39 10.30 14.81
N GLY A 543 -23.67 10.26 14.42
CA GLY A 543 -24.33 11.39 13.74
C GLY A 543 -24.01 11.53 12.25
N ALA A 544 -23.45 10.49 11.63
CA ALA A 544 -23.22 10.41 10.18
C ALA A 544 -24.48 9.97 9.43
N THR A 545 -24.51 10.26 8.12
CA THR A 545 -25.53 9.77 7.19
C THR A 545 -24.91 8.73 6.26
N LEU A 546 -25.57 7.57 6.10
CA LEU A 546 -25.29 6.64 5.02
C LEU A 546 -26.42 6.71 4.00
N ARG A 547 -26.10 7.01 2.73
CA ARG A 547 -27.08 7.09 1.65
C ARG A 547 -26.92 5.90 0.71
N LEU A 548 -28.00 5.13 0.51
CA LEU A 548 -28.07 3.94 -0.33
C LEU A 548 -28.92 4.27 -1.56
N GLU A 549 -28.33 4.27 -2.76
CA GLU A 549 -29.05 4.66 -3.99
C GLU A 549 -29.45 3.48 -4.89
N HIS A 550 -29.09 2.24 -4.56
CA HIS A 550 -29.36 1.05 -5.39
C HIS A 550 -29.97 -0.11 -4.60
N THR A 551 -30.30 -1.19 -5.31
CA THR A 551 -30.76 -2.46 -4.74
C THR A 551 -29.77 -3.00 -3.70
N VAL A 552 -30.30 -3.41 -2.55
CA VAL A 552 -29.58 -4.06 -1.46
C VAL A 552 -30.12 -5.48 -1.29
N ILE A 553 -29.29 -6.48 -1.58
CA ILE A 553 -29.63 -7.90 -1.42
C ILE A 553 -28.84 -8.44 -0.22
N GLN A 554 -29.56 -8.77 0.84
CA GLN A 554 -29.00 -9.23 2.10
C GLN A 554 -29.13 -10.75 2.23
N THR A 555 -28.10 -11.39 2.78
CA THR A 555 -28.18 -12.79 3.23
C THR A 555 -28.83 -12.89 4.62
N GLU A 556 -29.14 -14.11 5.02
CA GLU A 556 -29.70 -14.39 6.35
C GLU A 556 -28.69 -13.97 7.45
N GLY A 557 -29.11 -13.08 8.35
CA GLY A 557 -28.26 -12.54 9.43
C GLY A 557 -27.49 -11.27 9.07
N ALA A 558 -27.50 -10.83 7.81
CA ALA A 558 -26.94 -9.55 7.42
C ALA A 558 -27.80 -8.38 7.95
N VAL A 559 -27.15 -7.27 8.32
CA VAL A 559 -27.81 -6.15 8.99
C VAL A 559 -27.46 -4.82 8.34
N VAL A 560 -28.47 -3.99 8.08
CA VAL A 560 -28.33 -2.55 7.86
C VAL A 560 -28.80 -1.81 9.11
N ARG A 561 -27.97 -0.95 9.71
CA ARG A 561 -28.23 -0.37 11.03
C ARG A 561 -27.95 1.14 11.14
N ALA A 562 -28.90 1.88 11.71
CA ALA A 562 -28.69 3.24 12.21
C ALA A 562 -28.45 3.20 13.74
N ALA A 563 -27.32 3.72 14.23
CA ALA A 563 -27.00 3.65 15.66
C ALA A 563 -26.47 4.97 16.25
N GLY A 564 -27.23 5.52 17.17
CA GLY A 564 -26.86 6.74 17.90
C GLY A 564 -27.66 7.97 17.45
N PRO A 565 -27.70 9.03 18.27
CA PRO A 565 -28.45 10.23 17.94
C PRO A 565 -27.92 10.89 16.67
N GLY A 566 -28.81 11.23 15.75
CA GLY A 566 -28.48 11.90 14.50
C GLY A 566 -27.91 10.99 13.41
N SER A 567 -27.70 9.70 13.67
CA SER A 567 -27.29 8.74 12.65
C SER A 567 -28.45 8.35 11.75
N ILE A 568 -28.28 8.47 10.43
CA ILE A 568 -29.35 8.31 9.44
C ILE A 568 -28.94 7.30 8.38
N ILE A 569 -29.81 6.35 8.07
CA ILE A 569 -29.77 5.58 6.82
C ILE A 569 -30.80 6.20 5.87
N GLU A 570 -30.37 6.71 4.74
CA GLU A 570 -31.26 7.29 3.71
C GLU A 570 -31.29 6.39 2.48
N PHE A 571 -32.48 6.06 2.02
CA PHE A 571 -32.68 5.35 0.75
C PHE A 571 -33.09 6.34 -0.33
N GLY A 572 -32.33 6.38 -1.42
CA GLY A 572 -32.57 7.22 -2.58
C GLY A 572 -32.79 6.40 -3.86
N ARG A 573 -32.81 7.09 -5.01
CA ARG A 573 -33.13 6.51 -6.31
C ARG A 573 -31.88 6.24 -7.18
N PRO A 574 -31.78 5.07 -7.85
CA PRO A 574 -30.65 4.70 -8.72
C PRO A 574 -30.61 5.45 -10.06
N GLY A 575 -31.68 6.19 -10.39
CA GLY A 575 -31.86 6.92 -11.65
C GLY A 575 -33.27 6.77 -12.23
N ALA A 576 -33.57 7.54 -13.28
CA ALA A 576 -34.90 7.55 -13.90
C ALA A 576 -35.27 6.19 -14.51
N GLY A 577 -36.37 5.59 -14.04
CA GLY A 577 -36.94 4.35 -14.57
C GLY A 577 -36.43 3.04 -13.97
N GLN A 578 -35.57 3.08 -12.94
CA GLN A 578 -35.17 1.89 -12.17
C GLN A 578 -35.88 1.86 -10.81
N GLU A 579 -36.28 0.67 -10.38
CA GLU A 579 -36.83 0.40 -9.04
C GLU A 579 -35.69 -0.18 -8.18
N ALA A 580 -35.45 0.42 -7.01
CA ALA A 580 -34.55 -0.16 -6.02
C ALA A 580 -35.35 -1.14 -5.12
N VAL A 581 -34.69 -2.21 -4.69
CA VAL A 581 -35.28 -3.21 -3.80
C VAL A 581 -34.32 -3.46 -2.63
N VAL A 582 -34.84 -3.52 -1.40
CA VAL A 582 -34.15 -4.11 -0.26
C VAL A 582 -34.73 -5.51 -0.05
N ARG A 583 -33.91 -6.53 -0.25
CA ARG A 583 -34.34 -7.93 -0.13
C ARG A 583 -33.54 -8.65 0.94
N GLY A 584 -34.21 -9.33 1.87
CA GLY A 584 -33.57 -10.14 2.92
C GLY A 584 -33.04 -9.32 4.12
N GLY A 585 -32.52 -10.04 5.11
CA GLY A 585 -31.78 -9.47 6.25
C GLY A 585 -32.63 -8.63 7.21
N THR A 586 -31.95 -7.95 8.13
CA THR A 586 -32.58 -7.08 9.15
C THR A 586 -32.23 -5.62 8.94
N LEU A 587 -33.23 -4.74 9.05
CA LEU A 587 -33.08 -3.29 9.13
C LEU A 587 -33.29 -2.88 10.59
N ARG A 588 -32.27 -2.29 11.23
CA ARG A 588 -32.33 -2.00 12.67
C ARG A 588 -31.99 -0.56 13.01
N SER A 589 -32.77 0.11 13.88
CA SER A 589 -32.30 1.32 14.55
C SER A 589 -32.01 1.09 16.03
N SER A 590 -31.13 1.90 16.60
CA SER A 590 -30.84 1.89 18.03
C SER A 590 -30.40 3.26 18.52
N THR A 591 -30.68 3.58 19.78
CA THR A 591 -30.15 4.78 20.46
C THR A 591 -30.45 6.09 19.70
N GLY A 592 -31.63 6.21 19.06
CA GLY A 592 -32.04 7.41 18.32
C GLY A 592 -31.61 7.49 16.86
N GLY A 593 -31.02 6.42 16.30
CA GLY A 593 -30.80 6.32 14.85
C GLY A 593 -32.13 6.18 14.10
N MET A 594 -32.16 6.62 12.84
CA MET A 594 -33.39 6.60 12.03
C MET A 594 -33.11 6.17 10.59
N PHE A 595 -34.16 5.72 9.92
CA PHE A 595 -34.19 5.47 8.49
C PHE A 595 -35.06 6.53 7.82
N LYS A 596 -34.71 6.89 6.59
CA LYS A 596 -35.45 7.85 5.80
C LYS A 596 -35.61 7.36 4.37
N LEU A 597 -36.80 7.54 3.83
CA LEU A 597 -37.14 7.28 2.43
C LEU A 597 -37.73 8.55 1.81
N ASP A 598 -37.11 9.04 0.73
CA ASP A 598 -37.54 10.24 0.00
C ASP A 598 -38.00 9.94 -1.46
N ASP A 599 -37.99 8.67 -1.85
CA ASP A 599 -38.45 8.19 -3.16
C ASP A 599 -39.14 6.80 -3.01
N ARG A 600 -39.27 6.05 -4.10
CA ARG A 600 -39.91 4.72 -4.13
C ARG A 600 -38.91 3.60 -3.88
N LEU A 601 -39.22 2.73 -2.91
CA LEU A 601 -38.39 1.57 -2.57
C LEU A 601 -39.26 0.38 -2.17
N ARG A 602 -38.90 -0.81 -2.67
CA ARG A 602 -39.59 -2.07 -2.36
C ARG A 602 -38.80 -2.88 -1.33
N PHE A 603 -39.49 -3.47 -0.36
CA PHE A 603 -38.95 -4.34 0.68
C PHE A 603 -39.53 -5.74 0.54
N GLU A 604 -38.67 -6.77 0.55
CA GLU A 604 -39.09 -8.17 0.42
C GLU A 604 -38.25 -9.08 1.32
N HIS A 605 -38.90 -10.02 2.02
CA HIS A 605 -38.22 -10.96 2.94
C HIS A 605 -37.36 -10.24 3.98
N THR A 606 -37.74 -9.01 4.35
CA THR A 606 -36.95 -8.18 5.26
C THR A 606 -37.58 -8.18 6.65
N HIS A 607 -36.73 -8.28 7.67
CA HIS A 607 -37.13 -8.02 9.05
C HIS A 607 -36.85 -6.55 9.40
N PHE A 608 -37.90 -5.79 9.64
CA PHE A 608 -37.86 -4.36 9.91
C PHE A 608 -38.01 -4.08 11.41
N ASP A 609 -36.91 -3.74 12.07
CA ASP A 609 -36.79 -3.47 13.52
C ASP A 609 -36.22 -2.05 13.72
N THR A 610 -36.89 -1.07 13.12
CA THR A 610 -36.36 0.30 13.03
C THR A 610 -37.45 1.36 12.97
N THR A 611 -37.09 2.63 13.19
CA THR A 611 -37.96 3.76 12.87
C THR A 611 -37.60 4.29 11.49
N MET A 612 -38.55 4.27 10.55
CA MET A 612 -38.42 4.87 9.23
C MET A 612 -39.41 6.01 9.04
N THR A 613 -38.93 7.12 8.49
CA THR A 613 -39.76 8.22 8.02
C THR A 613 -39.89 8.16 6.50
N LEU A 614 -41.12 8.22 6.00
CA LEU A 614 -41.39 8.41 4.58
C LEU A 614 -41.63 9.91 4.37
N ASP A 615 -40.63 10.60 3.84
CA ASP A 615 -40.72 12.03 3.54
C ASP A 615 -41.61 12.27 2.30
N ALA A 616 -41.84 13.53 1.93
CA ALA A 616 -42.56 13.83 0.70
C ALA A 616 -41.96 13.06 -0.50
N PHE A 617 -42.82 12.40 -1.29
CA PHE A 617 -42.46 11.46 -2.37
C PHE A 617 -41.92 10.08 -1.94
N GLY A 618 -41.89 9.79 -0.63
CA GLY A 618 -41.57 8.46 -0.11
C GLY A 618 -42.68 7.45 -0.40
N PHE A 619 -42.39 6.45 -1.24
CA PHE A 619 -43.30 5.33 -1.53
C PHE A 619 -42.66 4.02 -1.09
N MET A 620 -43.10 3.48 0.05
CA MET A 620 -42.63 2.20 0.56
C MET A 620 -43.51 1.08 0.04
N GLU A 621 -42.94 0.18 -0.76
CA GLU A 621 -43.61 -1.03 -1.22
C GLU A 621 -43.26 -2.22 -0.34
N VAL A 622 -44.27 -2.86 0.22
CA VAL A 622 -44.13 -4.02 1.10
C VAL A 622 -44.49 -5.27 0.31
N GLY A 623 -43.50 -6.10 0.03
CA GLY A 623 -43.65 -7.38 -0.67
C GLY A 623 -43.76 -8.58 0.27
N GLU A 624 -43.49 -9.76 -0.27
CA GLU A 624 -43.62 -11.05 0.44
C GLU A 624 -42.68 -11.14 1.66
N ASP A 625 -43.11 -11.90 2.68
CA ASP A 625 -42.36 -12.21 3.90
C ASP A 625 -41.78 -10.98 4.65
N PHE A 626 -42.47 -9.85 4.57
CA PHE A 626 -42.12 -8.65 5.33
C PHE A 626 -42.58 -8.77 6.79
N VAL A 627 -41.64 -8.61 7.72
CA VAL A 627 -41.92 -8.56 9.17
C VAL A 627 -41.66 -7.15 9.67
N ASN A 628 -42.64 -6.54 10.34
CA ASN A 628 -42.55 -5.21 10.89
C ASN A 628 -42.60 -5.26 12.42
N ASP A 629 -41.47 -5.06 13.08
CA ASP A 629 -41.36 -4.81 14.53
C ASP A 629 -41.05 -3.34 14.84
N GLY A 630 -40.90 -2.53 13.79
CA GLY A 630 -40.49 -1.14 13.85
C GLY A 630 -41.64 -0.14 13.83
N VAL A 631 -41.32 1.09 13.50
CA VAL A 631 -42.28 2.18 13.33
C VAL A 631 -42.08 2.82 11.96
N ILE A 632 -43.10 2.77 11.11
CA ILE A 632 -43.14 3.45 9.82
C ILE A 632 -43.97 4.72 10.00
N VAL A 633 -43.35 5.89 9.89
CA VAL A 633 -44.01 7.20 10.01
C VAL A 633 -44.17 7.80 8.62
N ILE A 634 -45.41 7.97 8.19
CA ILE A 634 -45.74 8.40 6.83
C ILE A 634 -45.98 9.92 6.81
N ASP A 635 -45.23 10.64 5.99
CA ASP A 635 -45.28 12.10 5.80
C ASP A 635 -45.17 12.93 7.11
N PRO A 636 -44.10 12.77 7.90
CA PRO A 636 -43.92 13.56 9.13
C PRO A 636 -43.63 15.04 8.89
N GLN A 637 -43.19 15.41 7.68
CA GLN A 637 -42.84 16.80 7.34
C GLN A 637 -44.06 17.68 7.07
N MET A 638 -45.18 17.06 6.68
CA MET A 638 -46.42 17.74 6.39
C MET A 638 -46.29 18.83 5.30
N ILE A 639 -45.55 18.51 4.23
CA ILE A 639 -45.37 19.43 3.11
C ILE A 639 -46.66 19.50 2.27
N GLU A 640 -47.20 20.69 2.02
CA GLU A 640 -48.42 20.86 1.21
C GLU A 640 -48.28 20.25 -0.19
N PHE A 641 -49.34 19.57 -0.67
CA PHE A 641 -49.49 18.99 -2.01
C PHE A 641 -48.57 17.83 -2.38
N PHE A 642 -47.67 17.42 -1.48
CA PHE A 642 -46.84 16.24 -1.64
C PHE A 642 -47.11 15.28 -0.50
N GLY A 643 -47.02 13.99 -0.80
CA GLY A 643 -47.42 12.94 0.12
C GLY A 643 -46.47 11.76 0.11
N ALA A 644 -46.74 10.83 1.00
CA ALA A 644 -46.04 9.57 1.13
C ALA A 644 -47.04 8.43 1.27
N SER A 645 -46.64 7.24 0.84
CA SER A 645 -47.52 6.08 0.84
C SER A 645 -46.80 4.81 1.24
N VAL A 646 -47.51 3.95 1.95
CA VAL A 646 -47.18 2.53 2.04
C VAL A 646 -48.09 1.78 1.07
N ILE A 647 -47.48 1.00 0.18
CA ILE A 647 -48.15 0.15 -0.79
C ILE A 647 -47.94 -1.29 -0.37
N LEU A 648 -49.00 -1.94 0.08
CA LEU A 648 -49.03 -3.34 0.49
C LEU A 648 -49.14 -4.22 -0.76
N ASP A 649 -48.00 -4.58 -1.33
CA ASP A 649 -47.86 -5.41 -2.53
C ASP A 649 -47.55 -6.87 -2.17
N THR A 650 -48.27 -7.38 -1.17
CA THR A 650 -48.13 -8.75 -0.66
C THR A 650 -49.49 -9.42 -0.49
N SER A 651 -49.51 -10.72 -0.75
CA SER A 651 -50.67 -11.59 -0.52
C SER A 651 -50.56 -12.40 0.78
N GLY A 652 -49.37 -12.43 1.40
CA GLY A 652 -49.14 -13.04 2.71
C GLY A 652 -49.42 -12.06 3.86
N PRO A 653 -49.47 -12.56 5.11
CA PRO A 653 -49.60 -11.70 6.28
C PRO A 653 -48.33 -10.87 6.51
N ILE A 654 -48.50 -9.65 7.00
CA ILE A 654 -47.42 -8.86 7.60
C ILE A 654 -47.42 -9.16 9.10
N GLU A 655 -46.36 -9.83 9.56
CA GLU A 655 -46.16 -10.22 10.96
C GLU A 655 -45.32 -9.20 11.74
N GLY A 656 -45.17 -9.43 13.05
CA GLY A 656 -44.39 -8.60 13.98
C GLY A 656 -45.27 -7.72 14.89
N ASP A 657 -44.62 -6.88 15.68
CA ASP A 657 -45.21 -6.00 16.71
C ASP A 657 -45.15 -4.50 16.35
N GLY A 658 -45.00 -4.18 15.07
CA GLY A 658 -44.69 -2.84 14.57
C GLY A 658 -45.90 -1.94 14.31
N ILE A 659 -45.61 -0.67 14.07
CA ILE A 659 -46.58 0.42 13.93
C ILE A 659 -46.46 1.06 12.54
N ILE A 660 -47.59 1.25 11.86
CA ILE A 660 -47.72 2.13 10.70
C ILE A 660 -48.48 3.39 11.12
N ARG A 661 -47.78 4.51 11.16
CA ARG A 661 -48.26 5.80 11.67
C ARG A 661 -48.55 6.79 10.53
N LEU A 662 -49.78 7.27 10.49
CA LEU A 662 -50.27 8.20 9.49
C LEU A 662 -50.37 9.62 10.06
N MET A 663 -49.66 10.58 9.45
CA MET A 663 -49.53 11.93 10.04
C MET A 663 -50.60 12.94 9.60
N ARG A 664 -51.34 12.74 8.48
CA ARG A 664 -52.32 13.73 7.95
C ARG A 664 -53.54 13.11 7.26
N ASN A 665 -54.69 13.80 7.34
CA ASN A 665 -55.99 13.39 6.76
C ASN A 665 -56.36 14.08 5.44
N ASP A 666 -55.43 14.72 4.74
CA ASP A 666 -55.69 15.51 3.53
C ASP A 666 -55.52 14.74 2.20
N GLY A 667 -55.34 13.42 2.30
CA GLY A 667 -55.23 12.52 1.14
C GLY A 667 -53.82 12.34 0.57
N PHE A 668 -52.81 12.94 1.20
CA PHE A 668 -51.41 12.78 0.83
C PHE A 668 -50.68 11.71 1.65
N THR A 669 -51.16 11.37 2.85
CA THR A 669 -50.68 10.25 3.67
C THR A 669 -51.59 9.03 3.48
N THR A 670 -51.08 7.95 2.87
CA THR A 670 -51.93 6.82 2.49
C THR A 670 -51.33 5.44 2.76
N ILE A 671 -52.20 4.46 3.00
CA ILE A 671 -51.90 3.02 2.84
C ILE A 671 -52.75 2.52 1.68
N SER A 672 -52.21 1.70 0.77
CA SER A 672 -52.96 1.15 -0.36
C SER A 672 -52.51 -0.28 -0.68
N ASN A 673 -53.34 -1.08 -1.36
CA ASN A 673 -52.87 -2.36 -1.90
C ASN A 673 -52.12 -2.16 -3.22
N GLY A 674 -51.11 -3.00 -3.46
CA GLY A 674 -50.42 -3.13 -4.73
C GLY A 674 -51.34 -3.62 -5.86
N LEU A 675 -50.86 -3.48 -7.10
CA LEU A 675 -51.64 -3.88 -8.28
C LEU A 675 -51.88 -5.40 -8.30
N GLY A 676 -53.14 -5.81 -8.24
CA GLY A 676 -53.53 -7.22 -8.26
C GLY A 676 -53.63 -7.86 -6.87
N VAL A 677 -53.26 -7.15 -5.81
CA VAL A 677 -53.51 -7.57 -4.43
C VAL A 677 -54.96 -7.27 -4.07
N ILE A 678 -55.71 -8.32 -3.71
CA ILE A 678 -57.14 -8.20 -3.39
C ILE A 678 -57.35 -7.77 -1.93
N ARG A 679 -56.55 -8.33 -1.02
CA ARG A 679 -56.59 -8.09 0.43
C ARG A 679 -55.22 -8.41 1.02
N THR A 680 -54.79 -7.64 2.02
CA THR A 680 -53.58 -7.90 2.81
C THR A 680 -53.96 -8.21 4.26
N GLU A 681 -53.26 -9.16 4.88
CA GLU A 681 -53.47 -9.52 6.28
C GLU A 681 -52.42 -8.84 7.17
N LEU A 682 -52.84 -8.26 8.29
CA LEU A 682 -51.95 -7.66 9.30
C LEU A 682 -52.08 -8.47 10.59
N GLY A 683 -50.96 -9.02 11.07
CA GLY A 683 -50.90 -9.90 12.24
C GLY A 683 -51.29 -9.22 13.56
N PRO A 684 -51.46 -10.01 14.64
CA PRO A 684 -52.00 -9.53 15.92
C PRO A 684 -51.15 -8.48 16.65
N GLY A 685 -49.83 -8.45 16.40
CA GLY A 685 -48.93 -7.43 16.96
C GLY A 685 -48.90 -6.12 16.16
N GLN A 686 -49.41 -6.11 14.92
CA GLN A 686 -49.37 -4.91 14.08
C GLN A 686 -50.33 -3.83 14.57
N ARG A 687 -49.95 -2.56 14.34
CA ARG A 687 -50.78 -1.40 14.66
C ARG A 687 -50.83 -0.41 13.50
N ILE A 688 -52.03 0.05 13.14
CA ILE A 688 -52.21 1.24 12.31
C ILE A 688 -52.75 2.35 13.20
N GLU A 689 -52.10 3.52 13.18
CA GLU A 689 -52.55 4.67 13.95
C GLU A 689 -52.46 6.02 13.22
N GLY A 690 -53.19 7.01 13.73
CA GLY A 690 -53.14 8.38 13.25
C GLY A 690 -54.28 8.75 12.30
N LEU A 691 -54.00 9.73 11.43
CA LEU A 691 -55.04 10.53 10.75
C LEU A 691 -55.07 10.30 9.22
N GLY A 692 -54.55 9.21 8.68
CA GLY A 692 -54.40 9.03 7.22
C GLY A 692 -55.61 8.50 6.47
N ILE A 693 -55.39 8.21 5.17
CA ILE A 693 -56.35 7.46 4.35
C ILE A 693 -55.88 6.01 4.13
N VAL A 694 -56.65 5.05 4.59
CA VAL A 694 -56.47 3.62 4.29
C VAL A 694 -57.29 3.26 3.05
N ARG A 695 -56.61 3.03 1.93
CA ARG A 695 -57.16 2.57 0.64
C ARG A 695 -56.78 1.11 0.36
N ALA A 696 -56.51 0.35 1.40
CA ALA A 696 -56.18 -1.06 1.32
C ALA A 696 -57.31 -1.89 1.92
N ASN A 697 -57.74 -2.93 1.20
CA ASN A 697 -58.57 -3.97 1.75
C ASN A 697 -57.72 -4.78 2.75
N LEU A 698 -58.14 -4.84 4.00
CA LEU A 698 -57.36 -5.44 5.09
C LEU A 698 -58.15 -6.52 5.81
N LEU A 699 -57.46 -7.61 6.17
CA LEU A 699 -57.82 -8.45 7.30
C LEU A 699 -56.91 -8.05 8.48
N MET A 700 -57.47 -7.34 9.46
CA MET A 700 -56.72 -6.78 10.58
C MET A 700 -56.86 -7.68 11.81
N HIS A 701 -55.80 -8.31 12.27
CA HIS A 701 -55.76 -9.04 13.54
C HIS A 701 -55.20 -8.23 14.70
N GLY A 702 -54.48 -7.14 14.42
CA GLY A 702 -53.88 -6.27 15.44
C GLY A 702 -54.73 -5.04 15.77
N THR A 703 -54.07 -3.92 16.06
CA THR A 703 -54.74 -2.70 16.55
C THR A 703 -54.98 -1.65 15.46
N LEU A 704 -56.20 -1.11 15.42
CA LEU A 704 -56.57 0.07 14.65
C LEU A 704 -56.91 1.21 15.62
N SER A 705 -56.12 2.28 15.59
CA SER A 705 -56.28 3.44 16.48
C SER A 705 -56.35 4.72 15.64
N PRO A 706 -57.54 5.15 15.20
CA PRO A 706 -57.72 6.53 14.74
C PRO A 706 -57.10 7.53 15.72
N GLY A 707 -56.57 8.65 15.22
CA GLY A 707 -56.10 9.73 16.07
C GLY A 707 -54.63 9.67 16.50
N LEU A 708 -54.04 10.86 16.66
CA LEU A 708 -52.76 11.10 17.34
C LEU A 708 -52.72 12.56 17.86
N PRO A 709 -53.29 12.91 19.03
CA PRO A 709 -53.96 12.04 20.00
C PRO A 709 -55.39 11.66 19.59
N ILE A 710 -56.30 12.63 19.41
CA ILE A 710 -57.68 12.38 18.96
C ILE A 710 -57.84 12.78 17.48
N GLY A 711 -58.57 12.01 16.68
CA GLY A 711 -59.10 12.49 15.40
C GLY A 711 -59.73 11.42 14.50
N GLU A 712 -59.81 11.72 13.20
CA GLU A 712 -60.51 10.88 12.24
C GLU A 712 -59.54 10.14 11.31
N MET A 713 -59.68 8.83 11.22
CA MET A 713 -59.04 7.99 10.20
C MET A 713 -60.03 7.73 9.06
N LEU A 714 -59.61 8.06 7.84
CA LEU A 714 -60.41 7.83 6.64
C LEU A 714 -60.08 6.47 6.05
N ILE A 715 -61.09 5.71 5.65
CA ILE A 715 -60.94 4.39 5.04
C ILE A 715 -61.79 4.34 3.77
N ASN A 716 -61.18 3.98 2.63
CA ASN A 716 -61.86 3.86 1.35
C ASN A 716 -61.70 2.44 0.79
N ALA A 717 -61.85 1.44 1.66
CA ALA A 717 -61.58 0.04 1.38
C ALA A 717 -62.36 -0.88 2.33
N ASP A 718 -62.51 -2.16 1.96
CA ASP A 718 -63.15 -3.14 2.84
C ASP A 718 -62.22 -3.53 3.99
N ILE A 719 -62.70 -3.47 5.23
CA ILE A 719 -61.93 -3.88 6.41
C ILE A 719 -62.64 -5.05 7.09
N GLU A 720 -61.91 -6.13 7.33
CA GLU A 720 -62.34 -7.28 8.12
C GLU A 720 -61.50 -7.32 9.40
N LEU A 721 -62.14 -7.26 10.55
CA LEU A 721 -61.48 -7.42 11.84
C LEU A 721 -61.41 -8.92 12.20
N GLY A 722 -60.24 -9.36 12.66
CA GLY A 722 -60.01 -10.68 13.23
C GLY A 722 -60.48 -10.78 14.68
N ASP A 723 -60.45 -11.98 15.25
CA ASP A 723 -60.83 -12.27 16.64
C ASP A 723 -59.88 -11.65 17.68
N THR A 724 -58.62 -11.42 17.31
CA THR A 724 -57.64 -10.71 18.15
C THR A 724 -57.60 -9.20 17.90
N ALA A 725 -58.37 -8.70 16.93
CA ALA A 725 -58.31 -7.30 16.53
C ALA A 725 -58.75 -6.38 17.66
N ARG A 726 -58.12 -5.20 17.74
CA ARG A 726 -58.48 -4.17 18.70
C ARG A 726 -58.74 -2.85 17.99
N VAL A 727 -59.89 -2.25 18.22
CA VAL A 727 -60.17 -0.87 17.80
C VAL A 727 -60.09 0.03 19.01
N GLU A 728 -59.13 0.94 19.04
CA GLU A 728 -58.92 1.87 20.14
C GLU A 728 -59.50 3.25 19.77
N ILE A 729 -60.38 3.77 20.64
CA ILE A 729 -61.04 5.06 20.46
C ILE A 729 -60.81 5.90 21.73
N ASP A 730 -60.13 7.03 21.56
CA ASP A 730 -60.03 8.07 22.58
C ASP A 730 -61.24 9.01 22.54
N ILE A 731 -61.83 9.27 23.71
CA ILE A 731 -63.00 10.15 23.86
C ILE A 731 -62.69 11.25 24.88
N ALA A 732 -62.87 12.51 24.46
CA ALA A 732 -62.85 13.69 25.29
C ALA A 732 -64.26 14.33 25.39
N SER A 733 -64.36 15.49 26.04
CA SER A 733 -65.64 16.18 26.26
C SER A 733 -66.39 16.53 24.97
N ASP A 734 -65.67 16.96 23.95
CA ASP A 734 -66.18 17.56 22.72
C ASP A 734 -65.54 16.99 21.45
N GLU A 735 -64.50 16.17 21.60
CA GLU A 735 -63.80 15.50 20.52
C GLU A 735 -63.68 14.01 20.83
N HIS A 736 -63.63 13.19 19.79
CA HIS A 736 -63.44 11.75 19.92
C HIS A 736 -62.85 11.18 18.64
N ASP A 737 -62.22 10.04 18.80
CA ASP A 737 -61.70 9.28 17.69
C ASP A 737 -62.81 8.71 16.81
N ARG A 738 -62.58 8.76 15.50
CA ARG A 738 -63.57 8.29 14.53
C ARG A 738 -62.91 7.54 13.39
N ILE A 739 -63.53 6.44 12.99
CA ILE A 739 -63.27 5.77 11.73
C ILE A 739 -64.37 6.18 10.75
N SER A 740 -63.99 6.74 9.61
CA SER A 740 -64.92 7.03 8.51
C SER A 740 -64.57 6.18 7.30
N ASN A 741 -65.36 5.13 7.07
CA ASN A 741 -65.21 4.19 5.98
C ASN A 741 -66.26 4.45 4.89
N THR A 742 -65.87 4.51 3.61
CA THR A 742 -66.87 4.58 2.52
C THR A 742 -67.38 3.22 2.05
N ASN A 743 -66.71 2.14 2.45
CA ASN A 743 -66.99 0.75 2.07
C ASN A 743 -67.43 -0.08 3.28
N ALA A 744 -67.33 -1.41 3.21
CA ALA A 744 -67.77 -2.28 4.28
C ALA A 744 -66.71 -2.42 5.39
N ILE A 745 -67.18 -2.49 6.65
CA ILE A 745 -66.38 -2.96 7.78
C ILE A 745 -67.08 -4.17 8.43
N THR A 746 -66.35 -5.26 8.61
CA THR A 746 -66.82 -6.46 9.33
C THR A 746 -66.17 -6.48 10.71
N LEU A 747 -66.99 -6.35 11.76
CA LEU A 747 -66.53 -6.25 13.14
C LEU A 747 -66.28 -7.64 13.76
N ASN A 748 -65.27 -7.71 14.62
CA ASN A 748 -64.88 -8.85 15.44
C ASN A 748 -63.89 -8.33 16.51
N GLY A 749 -63.46 -9.18 17.43
CA GLY A 749 -62.45 -8.81 18.44
C GLY A 749 -62.97 -7.76 19.43
N THR A 750 -62.12 -6.82 19.83
CA THR A 750 -62.38 -5.90 20.95
C THR A 750 -62.49 -4.44 20.51
N LEU A 751 -63.53 -3.74 20.97
CA LEU A 751 -63.57 -2.27 20.98
C LEU A 751 -63.09 -1.77 22.33
N GLU A 752 -61.97 -1.04 22.37
CA GLU A 752 -61.48 -0.34 23.56
C GLU A 752 -61.80 1.15 23.48
N ILE A 753 -62.47 1.66 24.50
CA ILE A 753 -62.66 3.09 24.72
C ILE A 753 -61.67 3.55 25.79
N ARG A 754 -61.01 4.69 25.56
CA ARG A 754 -60.19 5.35 26.56
C ARG A 754 -60.67 6.79 26.73
N PHE A 755 -60.73 7.26 27.96
CA PHE A 755 -61.06 8.66 28.22
C PHE A 755 -59.79 9.51 28.21
N ALA A 756 -59.80 10.55 27.38
CA ALA A 756 -58.70 11.48 27.19
C ALA A 756 -59.04 12.86 27.79
N ASP A 757 -58.02 13.72 27.93
CA ASP A 757 -58.16 15.12 28.37
C ASP A 757 -58.95 15.33 29.68
N GLY A 758 -58.92 14.34 30.56
CA GLY A 758 -59.60 14.38 31.87
C GLY A 758 -61.13 14.18 31.78
N PHE A 759 -61.63 13.62 30.68
CA PHE A 759 -63.03 13.28 30.54
C PHE A 759 -63.44 12.19 31.54
N GLU A 760 -64.37 12.52 32.43
CA GLU A 760 -64.95 11.62 33.44
C GLU A 760 -66.47 11.79 33.41
N PRO A 761 -67.19 11.09 32.52
CA PRO A 761 -68.64 11.25 32.39
C PRO A 761 -69.36 10.80 33.66
N ASP A 762 -70.26 11.61 34.19
CA ASP A 762 -71.14 11.31 35.34
C ASP A 762 -72.62 11.15 34.95
N GLY A 763 -72.93 11.29 33.65
CA GLY A 763 -74.26 11.18 33.05
C GLY A 763 -74.21 10.59 31.64
N TYR A 764 -75.33 10.68 30.93
CA TYR A 764 -75.47 10.19 29.57
C TYR A 764 -74.40 10.77 28.63
N TRP A 765 -73.79 9.90 27.84
CA TRP A 765 -73.00 10.27 26.67
C TRP A 765 -73.07 9.20 25.60
N ALA A 766 -73.03 9.62 24.35
CA ALA A 766 -72.87 8.75 23.20
C ALA A 766 -71.98 9.42 22.16
N ARG A 767 -71.18 8.63 21.46
CA ARG A 767 -70.31 9.06 20.36
C ARG A 767 -70.42 8.09 19.19
N GLN A 768 -70.52 8.62 17.99
CA GLN A 768 -70.40 7.83 16.77
C GLN A 768 -68.93 7.59 16.49
N VAL A 769 -68.47 6.37 16.72
CA VAL A 769 -67.06 5.98 16.62
C VAL A 769 -66.71 5.36 15.27
N ILE A 770 -67.71 4.81 14.57
CA ILE A 770 -67.56 4.33 13.20
C ILE A 770 -68.69 4.88 12.33
N GLU A 771 -68.33 5.46 11.20
CA GLU A 771 -69.20 5.67 10.04
C GLU A 771 -68.72 4.75 8.93
N SER A 772 -69.61 4.03 8.26
CA SER A 772 -69.25 3.07 7.22
C SER A 772 -70.32 2.97 6.14
N GLY A 773 -69.93 2.65 4.90
CA GLY A 773 -70.87 2.29 3.84
C GLY A 773 -71.73 1.07 4.19
N SER A 774 -71.17 0.13 4.96
CA SER A 774 -71.95 -0.92 5.65
C SER A 774 -71.16 -1.53 6.80
N ILE A 775 -71.77 -1.65 7.98
CA ILE A 775 -71.20 -2.32 9.16
C ILE A 775 -71.81 -3.73 9.26
N LEU A 776 -70.96 -4.75 9.23
CA LEU A 776 -71.31 -6.15 9.33
C LEU A 776 -70.81 -6.71 10.67
N ALA A 777 -71.52 -7.71 11.21
CA ALA A 777 -71.20 -8.34 12.50
C ALA A 777 -71.14 -7.35 13.68
N GLN A 778 -70.54 -7.77 14.80
CA GLN A 778 -70.41 -7.01 16.04
C GLN A 778 -69.06 -7.34 16.70
N PHE A 779 -68.59 -6.50 17.61
CA PHE A 779 -67.43 -6.82 18.44
C PHE A 779 -67.74 -7.98 19.39
N ASP A 780 -66.74 -8.83 19.65
CA ASP A 780 -66.82 -9.93 20.61
C ASP A 780 -66.75 -9.41 22.06
N SER A 781 -66.00 -8.34 22.29
CA SER A 781 -65.92 -7.66 23.58
C SER A 781 -65.83 -6.14 23.43
N ILE A 782 -66.29 -5.44 24.46
CA ILE A 782 -66.22 -3.98 24.54
C ILE A 782 -65.60 -3.64 25.90
N GLU A 783 -64.49 -2.92 25.87
CA GLU A 783 -63.74 -2.46 27.03
C GLU A 783 -63.94 -0.95 27.17
N VAL A 784 -64.57 -0.52 28.27
CA VAL A 784 -64.81 0.91 28.54
C VAL A 784 -64.37 1.21 29.98
N PRO A 785 -63.83 2.40 30.28
CA PRO A 785 -63.52 2.79 31.64
C PRO A 785 -64.78 2.76 32.52
N SER A 786 -64.59 2.71 33.85
CA SER A 786 -65.66 2.40 34.81
C SER A 786 -66.97 3.15 34.58
N THR A 787 -68.06 2.41 34.41
CA THR A 787 -69.40 2.97 34.22
C THR A 787 -69.93 3.58 35.53
N PRO A 788 -70.42 4.85 35.52
CA PRO A 788 -71.05 5.46 36.67
C PRO A 788 -72.26 4.69 37.19
N PRO A 789 -72.57 4.72 38.51
CA PRO A 789 -73.75 4.07 39.05
C PRO A 789 -75.05 4.54 38.38
N GLY A 790 -75.83 3.59 37.86
CA GLY A 790 -77.12 3.88 37.21
C GLY A 790 -77.06 3.96 35.68
N LEU A 791 -75.85 3.91 35.09
CA LEU A 791 -75.65 3.78 33.65
C LEU A 791 -75.15 2.38 33.29
N ILE A 792 -75.33 2.02 32.03
CA ILE A 792 -74.76 0.83 31.40
C ILE A 792 -74.05 1.22 30.10
N THR A 793 -72.99 0.50 29.77
CA THR A 793 -72.31 0.66 28.47
C THR A 793 -73.13 -0.04 27.39
N ARG A 794 -73.38 0.65 26.28
CA ARG A 794 -74.06 0.09 25.11
C ARG A 794 -73.35 0.48 23.82
N THR A 795 -73.56 -0.36 22.80
CA THR A 795 -73.28 -0.03 21.42
C THR A 795 -74.54 -0.15 20.59
N TYR A 796 -74.73 0.78 19.67
CA TYR A 796 -75.84 0.75 18.72
C TYR A 796 -75.29 0.79 17.29
N ASN A 797 -75.58 -0.27 16.52
CA ASN A 797 -75.16 -0.40 15.13
C ASN A 797 -76.39 -0.23 14.22
N THR A 798 -76.44 0.86 13.47
CA THR A 798 -77.53 1.16 12.51
C THR A 798 -77.38 0.43 11.17
N GLY A 799 -76.24 -0.26 10.98
CA GLY A 799 -75.79 -0.82 9.70
C GLY A 799 -74.88 0.11 8.91
N THR A 800 -74.79 1.41 9.26
CA THR A 800 -73.85 2.38 8.66
C THR A 800 -73.15 3.25 9.70
N GLU A 801 -73.64 3.26 10.94
CA GLU A 801 -73.06 4.00 12.05
C GLU A 801 -72.97 3.09 13.27
N LEU A 802 -71.84 3.12 13.97
CA LEU A 802 -71.66 2.51 15.27
C LEU A 802 -71.53 3.60 16.32
N LEU A 803 -72.51 3.68 17.21
CA LEU A 803 -72.48 4.51 18.39
C LEU A 803 -72.02 3.67 19.58
N VAL A 804 -71.21 4.26 20.45
CA VAL A 804 -70.87 3.74 21.77
C VAL A 804 -71.18 4.81 22.81
N GLY A 805 -71.69 4.39 23.96
CA GLY A 805 -72.07 5.32 24.99
C GLY A 805 -72.34 4.64 26.32
N GLN A 806 -72.51 5.46 27.35
CA GLN A 806 -73.07 5.04 28.62
C GLN A 806 -74.42 5.73 28.80
N THR A 807 -75.47 4.94 28.95
CA THR A 807 -76.85 5.41 29.04
C THR A 807 -77.65 4.61 30.07
N CYS A 808 -78.93 4.94 30.26
CA CYS A 808 -79.81 4.19 31.15
C CYS A 808 -80.17 2.80 30.60
N LEU A 809 -80.66 1.92 31.48
CA LEU A 809 -80.89 0.51 31.15
C LEU A 809 -81.81 0.28 29.93
N ALA A 810 -82.76 1.19 29.67
CA ALA A 810 -83.80 1.03 28.67
C ALA A 810 -83.58 1.81 27.37
N ASP A 811 -82.55 2.67 27.28
CA ASP A 811 -82.18 3.37 26.04
C ASP A 811 -81.32 2.43 25.17
N PHE A 812 -81.89 1.92 24.09
CA PHE A 812 -81.31 0.93 23.18
C PHE A 812 -80.74 1.55 21.90
N ASP A 813 -81.16 2.75 21.48
CA ASP A 813 -80.60 3.45 20.32
C ASP A 813 -79.56 4.53 20.67
N LEU A 814 -79.26 4.71 21.95
CA LEU A 814 -78.28 5.67 22.45
C LEU A 814 -78.63 7.11 22.04
N ASP A 815 -79.90 7.50 22.13
CA ASP A 815 -80.33 8.88 21.87
C ASP A 815 -80.53 9.72 23.15
N GLY A 816 -80.56 9.06 24.33
CA GLY A 816 -80.69 9.66 25.64
C GLY A 816 -82.13 9.82 26.13
N ASP A 817 -83.12 9.49 25.30
CA ASP A 817 -84.53 9.40 25.66
C ASP A 817 -84.94 7.91 25.79
N THR A 818 -86.11 7.65 26.38
CA THR A 818 -86.70 6.30 26.40
C THR A 818 -88.07 6.34 25.72
N ASP A 819 -88.17 5.91 24.47
CA ASP A 819 -89.35 6.08 23.62
C ASP A 819 -89.76 4.78 22.87
N PHE A 820 -90.55 4.87 21.80
CA PHE A 820 -90.99 3.68 21.09
C PHE A 820 -89.85 2.94 20.37
N PHE A 821 -88.80 3.64 19.94
CA PHE A 821 -87.68 3.08 19.20
C PHE A 821 -86.89 2.10 20.08
N ASP A 822 -86.67 2.41 21.35
CA ASP A 822 -86.04 1.50 22.31
C ASP A 822 -86.80 0.20 22.50
N VAL A 823 -88.12 0.30 22.64
CA VAL A 823 -88.99 -0.87 22.80
C VAL A 823 -88.85 -1.77 21.57
N SER A 824 -88.80 -1.17 20.39
CA SER A 824 -88.67 -1.90 19.13
C SER A 824 -87.32 -2.64 19.03
N LEU A 825 -86.24 -1.99 19.46
CA LEU A 825 -84.90 -2.57 19.47
C LEU A 825 -84.76 -3.66 20.54
N PHE A 826 -85.26 -3.44 21.75
CA PHE A 826 -85.28 -4.45 22.81
C PHE A 826 -86.06 -5.71 22.39
N ILE A 827 -87.28 -5.56 21.83
CA ILE A 827 -88.07 -6.71 21.36
C ILE A 827 -87.30 -7.48 20.28
N THR A 828 -86.63 -6.76 19.37
CA THR A 828 -85.82 -7.37 18.31
C THR A 828 -84.67 -8.16 18.90
N ALA A 829 -83.91 -7.57 19.83
CA ALA A 829 -82.79 -8.21 20.50
C ALA A 829 -83.23 -9.44 21.33
N PHE A 830 -84.31 -9.30 22.11
CA PHE A 830 -84.89 -10.36 22.93
C PHE A 830 -85.37 -11.54 22.07
N THR A 831 -86.01 -11.27 20.94
CA THR A 831 -86.53 -12.31 20.03
C THR A 831 -85.40 -13.03 19.29
N ASN A 832 -84.31 -12.32 18.96
CA ASN A 832 -83.14 -12.88 18.28
C ASN A 832 -82.15 -13.56 19.23
N GLY A 833 -82.41 -13.54 20.54
CA GLY A 833 -81.55 -14.19 21.52
C GLY A 833 -80.21 -13.48 21.74
N LEU A 834 -80.15 -12.17 21.51
CA LEU A 834 -78.91 -11.40 21.66
C LEU A 834 -78.61 -11.13 23.15
N ASN A 835 -77.33 -11.24 23.53
CA ASN A 835 -76.90 -11.04 24.92
C ASN A 835 -77.22 -9.64 25.46
N ASN A 836 -77.31 -8.62 24.61
CA ASN A 836 -77.67 -7.26 25.02
C ASN A 836 -79.15 -7.09 25.43
N ALA A 837 -79.98 -8.15 25.30
CA ALA A 837 -81.34 -8.19 25.84
C ALA A 837 -81.42 -8.86 27.22
N ASP A 838 -80.33 -9.42 27.74
CA ASP A 838 -80.23 -9.99 29.09
C ASP A 838 -79.90 -8.84 30.05
N LEU A 839 -80.94 -8.25 30.63
CA LEU A 839 -80.81 -6.99 31.39
C LEU A 839 -80.57 -7.21 32.88
N ASN A 840 -80.65 -8.46 33.35
CA ASN A 840 -80.32 -8.83 34.72
C ASN A 840 -79.01 -9.64 34.81
N ASP A 841 -78.32 -9.84 33.69
CA ASP A 841 -77.04 -10.55 33.53
C ASP A 841 -77.08 -11.97 34.12
N ASP A 842 -78.23 -12.65 34.07
CA ASP A 842 -78.37 -14.02 34.61
C ASP A 842 -78.05 -15.12 33.59
N GLY A 843 -77.76 -14.74 32.35
CA GLY A 843 -77.44 -15.61 31.23
C GLY A 843 -78.67 -16.23 30.56
N VAL A 844 -79.89 -15.85 30.95
CA VAL A 844 -81.13 -16.48 30.50
C VAL A 844 -82.18 -15.43 30.12
N LEU A 845 -82.36 -15.22 28.81
CA LEU A 845 -83.43 -14.37 28.29
C LEU A 845 -84.83 -14.89 28.66
N ASN A 846 -85.48 -14.21 29.59
CA ASN A 846 -86.79 -14.59 30.10
C ASN A 846 -87.64 -13.37 30.55
N PHE A 847 -88.71 -13.63 31.31
CA PHE A 847 -89.60 -12.57 31.79
C PHE A 847 -88.90 -11.52 32.68
N PHE A 848 -87.83 -11.90 33.38
CA PHE A 848 -87.10 -10.99 34.26
C PHE A 848 -86.38 -9.88 33.49
N ASP A 849 -85.89 -10.15 32.28
CA ASP A 849 -85.33 -9.12 31.39
C ASP A 849 -86.37 -8.14 30.89
N VAL A 850 -87.53 -8.66 30.47
CA VAL A 850 -88.67 -7.83 30.06
C VAL A 850 -89.13 -6.96 31.23
N SER A 851 -89.15 -7.52 32.45
CA SER A 851 -89.46 -6.77 33.66
C SER A 851 -88.42 -5.69 33.95
N ALA A 852 -87.13 -5.99 33.80
CA ALA A 852 -86.04 -5.03 33.99
C ALA A 852 -86.13 -3.90 32.96
N PHE A 853 -86.42 -4.22 31.69
CA PHE A 853 -86.65 -3.23 30.63
C PHE A 853 -87.81 -2.30 30.98
N ILE A 854 -88.99 -2.83 31.36
CA ILE A 854 -90.17 -2.02 31.70
C ILE A 854 -89.89 -1.09 32.89
N VAL A 855 -89.14 -1.56 33.89
CA VAL A 855 -88.74 -0.73 35.03
C VAL A 855 -87.79 0.39 34.59
N GLY A 856 -86.77 0.07 33.79
CA GLY A 856 -85.84 1.06 33.22
C GLY A 856 -86.59 2.11 32.39
N TYR A 857 -87.50 1.65 31.52
CA TYR A 857 -88.30 2.50 30.64
C TYR A 857 -89.21 3.45 31.43
N GLY A 858 -89.83 2.96 32.51
CA GLY A 858 -90.69 3.79 33.37
C GLY A 858 -89.93 4.83 34.20
N ASN A 859 -88.64 4.61 34.46
CA ASN A 859 -87.78 5.53 35.20
C ASN A 859 -87.17 6.62 34.31
N GLY A 860 -87.01 6.37 33.00
CA GLY A 860 -86.32 7.27 32.07
C GLY A 860 -84.81 7.31 32.28
N CYS A 861 -84.09 8.09 31.45
CA CYS A 861 -82.65 8.27 31.59
C CYS A 861 -82.28 9.36 32.62
N PRO A 862 -81.21 9.16 33.43
CA PRO A 862 -80.72 10.11 34.45
C PRO A 862 -80.27 11.47 33.91
#